data_AF-A0A4Q4ZS43-F1
#
_entry.id   AF-A0A4Q4ZS43-F1
#
_cell.length_a   1.000
_cell.length_b   1.000
_cell.length_c   1.000
_cell.angle_alpha   90.00
_cell.angle_beta   90.00
_cell.angle_gamma   90.00
#
_symmetry.space_group_name_H-M   'P 1'
#
loop_
_entity.id
_entity.type
_entity.pdbx_description
1 polymer ?
#
loop_
_entity_poly.entity_id
_entity_poly.type
_entity_poly.pdbx_seq_one_letter_code
_entity_poly.pdbx_strand_id
1 'polypeptide(L)'
;METSTSTLENQADEVSHVEATLSKQRPTLPGKQPTRAADKTGKAPPSRGRLRLSANWWRSLQCVGMSLHFLAYPRPPNPDFVRSIPSTLSSRKGNFALHFYVPDGYEKTARWPVVVNFHGGGFTIGNGTDDARFARFVLEKAHAIFVSVDYRLAPEYPFPTAVEDGADALLYIIKNAEDLRVDPKRIATSGFSAGGNIAITAPLRLSQLRKTRAVPGHRVVALATWYPITDYTLTREQRRLTAIRPEECLSPALTDLFDASYLYPPDLNLADPYLSPSKASDELLREGIPDKVLFYTCEWDMLLHEGEELSQRLKGPPISKNVRYTMIRGVAHGWDKGPNPMKTPRKSEMFGFANTKDLEAVGDSQAIEASRLQRPTAPVIHGKPKYKLAGLPRLDYNIMHYKTKLFIVTGLLLFEGSIAPVLLYYALTYGTTLREGIIFAIITSLFGFISGFEFALRSWRLILKEDTYRPLGEKRWRFDFTHQSLGLIYTIMTAILIGGSIPHPPVVRLLAIPMPLFFIHIGLQGSIMGWMAERRAPTLVRVSSIPRGEPTPPFVLPLIEDVVAVDGDGKKAYRQRLMERWRVSRRFRAMIKGLNWFWGVGSLAFGIGLMVVVWTTPEVIAYGVGWGAPLVFIGVWTFVTVVWTRRGLHFEKLGWTSELDAREAKLGSRDADLSLREGSLRDEQVVGATDPPIQARENVEKPVDTRV
;
A
#
# COMPACT_ATOMS: atom_id res chain seq x y z
N MET A 1 -4.37 50.02 6.28
CA MET A 1 -5.14 48.76 6.09
C MET A 1 -5.31 48.53 4.58
N GLU A 2 -4.21 48.54 3.81
CA GLU A 2 -4.31 48.84 2.37
C GLU A 2 -3.15 48.28 1.50
N THR A 3 -2.26 47.47 2.07
CA THR A 3 -1.03 46.99 1.41
C THR A 3 -0.96 45.46 1.28
N SER A 4 -2.10 44.77 1.43
CA SER A 4 -2.17 43.29 1.49
C SER A 4 -3.04 42.66 0.39
N THR A 5 -3.72 43.47 -0.42
CA THR A 5 -4.70 43.03 -1.44
C THR A 5 -4.12 43.04 -2.87
N SER A 6 -3.26 44.00 -3.21
CA SER A 6 -2.75 44.21 -4.58
C SER A 6 -1.78 43.13 -5.10
N THR A 7 -1.23 42.30 -4.22
CA THR A 7 -0.31 41.20 -4.59
C THR A 7 -1.02 39.90 -4.95
N LEU A 8 -2.32 39.75 -4.64
CA LEU A 8 -3.11 38.57 -4.97
C LEU A 8 -3.87 38.69 -6.29
N GLU A 9 -4.31 39.90 -6.66
CA GLU A 9 -4.97 40.15 -7.95
C GLU A 9 -3.96 40.06 -9.12
N ASN A 10 -2.77 40.67 -8.98
CA ASN A 10 -1.72 40.60 -10.01
C ASN A 10 -1.28 39.16 -10.36
N GLN A 11 -1.31 38.21 -9.41
CA GLN A 11 -1.00 36.81 -9.70
C GLN A 11 -2.12 36.05 -10.40
N ALA A 12 -3.37 36.51 -10.33
CA ALA A 12 -4.48 35.94 -11.08
C ALA A 12 -4.46 36.41 -12.55
N ASP A 13 -4.15 37.69 -12.77
CA ASP A 13 -4.14 38.29 -14.12
C ASP A 13 -2.92 37.85 -14.96
N GLU A 14 -1.72 37.69 -14.37
CA GLU A 14 -0.57 37.09 -15.07
C GLU A 14 -0.88 35.67 -15.57
N VAL A 15 -1.61 34.86 -14.79
CA VAL A 15 -1.99 33.50 -15.19
C VAL A 15 -2.94 33.54 -16.39
N SER A 16 -3.91 34.46 -16.40
CA SER A 16 -4.87 34.58 -17.51
C SER A 16 -4.22 35.05 -18.83
N HIS A 17 -3.30 36.01 -18.75
CA HIS A 17 -2.59 36.52 -19.94
C HIS A 17 -1.60 35.51 -20.54
N VAL A 18 -0.95 34.68 -19.72
CA VAL A 18 -0.06 33.62 -20.20
C VAL A 18 -0.85 32.45 -20.81
N GLU A 19 -2.01 32.09 -20.25
CA GLU A 19 -2.91 31.07 -20.83
C GLU A 19 -3.44 31.48 -22.22
N ALA A 20 -3.80 32.75 -22.40
CA ALA A 20 -4.18 33.31 -23.71
C ALA A 20 -3.02 33.32 -24.74
N THR A 21 -1.76 33.27 -24.27
CA THR A 21 -0.57 33.28 -25.12
C THR A 21 -0.17 31.87 -25.56
N LEU A 22 -0.23 30.89 -24.64
CA LEU A 22 0.04 29.47 -24.95
C LEU A 22 -1.03 28.82 -25.84
N SER A 23 -2.26 29.32 -25.82
CA SER A 23 -3.34 28.88 -26.73
C SER A 23 -3.01 29.08 -28.22
N LYS A 24 -2.14 30.05 -28.57
CA LYS A 24 -1.90 30.48 -29.96
C LYS A 24 -0.85 29.67 -30.74
N GLN A 25 -0.25 28.63 -30.14
CA GLN A 25 0.81 27.83 -30.78
C GLN A 25 0.48 26.33 -30.98
N ARG A 26 -0.75 25.89 -30.71
CA ARG A 26 -1.11 24.46 -30.88
C ARG A 26 -1.42 24.11 -32.35
N PRO A 27 -0.91 22.99 -32.90
CA PRO A 27 -1.26 22.53 -34.25
C PRO A 27 -2.75 22.24 -34.40
N THR A 28 -3.33 22.59 -35.55
CA THR A 28 -4.71 22.23 -35.89
C THR A 28 -4.80 20.77 -36.35
N LEU A 29 -5.89 20.10 -35.97
CA LEU A 29 -6.16 18.70 -36.32
C LEU A 29 -6.30 18.49 -37.85
N PRO A 30 -5.43 17.71 -38.50
CA PRO A 30 -5.62 17.34 -39.91
C PRO A 30 -6.44 16.04 -40.05
N GLY A 31 -7.22 15.98 -41.13
CA GLY A 31 -7.88 14.75 -41.59
C GLY A 31 -9.37 14.60 -41.24
N LYS A 32 -10.06 13.77 -42.02
CA LYS A 32 -11.48 13.43 -41.85
C LYS A 32 -11.67 12.57 -40.58
N GLN A 33 -12.58 12.95 -39.69
CA GLN A 33 -12.89 12.17 -38.49
C GLN A 33 -13.50 10.81 -38.88
N PRO A 34 -12.99 9.67 -38.38
CA PRO A 34 -13.64 8.36 -38.55
C PRO A 34 -15.06 8.35 -37.98
N THR A 35 -15.98 7.71 -38.71
CA THR A 35 -17.40 7.65 -38.34
C THR A 35 -17.79 6.30 -37.73
N ARG A 36 -17.09 5.23 -38.11
CA ARG A 36 -17.29 3.86 -37.62
C ARG A 36 -16.02 3.34 -36.97
N ALA A 37 -16.16 2.42 -36.02
CA ALA A 37 -15.01 1.81 -35.33
C ALA A 37 -14.01 1.14 -36.29
N ALA A 38 -14.47 0.55 -37.40
CA ALA A 38 -13.61 -0.04 -38.44
C ALA A 38 -12.69 0.98 -39.12
N ASP A 39 -13.13 2.23 -39.27
CA ASP A 39 -12.37 3.29 -39.95
C ASP A 39 -11.10 3.71 -39.17
N LYS A 40 -11.03 3.36 -37.87
CA LYS A 40 -10.13 4.00 -36.92
C LYS A 40 -8.66 3.55 -36.96
N THR A 41 -8.37 2.40 -37.59
CA THR A 41 -7.02 1.79 -37.58
C THR A 41 -6.54 1.28 -38.95
N GLY A 42 -7.43 1.22 -39.95
CA GLY A 42 -7.14 0.62 -41.27
C GLY A 42 -6.76 -0.87 -41.23
N LYS A 43 -6.85 -1.53 -40.07
CA LYS A 43 -6.41 -2.91 -39.82
C LYS A 43 -7.56 -3.70 -39.20
N ALA A 44 -7.72 -4.95 -39.62
CA ALA A 44 -8.68 -5.84 -38.98
C ALA A 44 -8.33 -6.01 -37.49
N PRO A 45 -9.28 -5.79 -36.55
CA PRO A 45 -8.99 -5.92 -35.13
C PRO A 45 -8.59 -7.37 -34.79
N PRO A 46 -7.70 -7.59 -33.80
CA PRO A 46 -7.32 -8.94 -33.40
C PRO A 46 -8.54 -9.75 -32.96
N SER A 47 -8.50 -11.07 -33.15
CA SER A 47 -9.60 -11.94 -32.75
C SER A 47 -9.94 -11.76 -31.26
N ARG A 48 -11.22 -11.83 -30.89
CA ARG A 48 -11.66 -11.58 -29.50
C ARG A 48 -10.95 -12.49 -28.48
N GLY A 49 -10.54 -13.69 -28.89
CA GLY A 49 -9.69 -14.58 -28.08
C GLY A 49 -8.28 -14.02 -27.81
N ARG A 50 -7.60 -13.49 -28.84
CA ARG A 50 -6.29 -12.80 -28.67
C ARG A 50 -6.42 -11.54 -27.83
N LEU A 51 -7.50 -10.76 -28.01
CA LEU A 51 -7.78 -9.60 -27.17
C LEU A 51 -7.99 -9.99 -25.71
N ARG A 52 -8.75 -11.05 -25.40
CA ARG A 52 -8.93 -11.56 -24.02
C ARG A 52 -7.60 -11.97 -23.38
N LEU A 53 -6.75 -12.69 -24.13
CA LEU A 53 -5.43 -13.09 -23.63
C LEU A 53 -4.55 -11.87 -23.33
N SER A 54 -4.50 -10.89 -24.24
CA SER A 54 -3.76 -9.64 -24.05
C SER A 54 -4.31 -8.82 -22.88
N ALA A 55 -5.62 -8.64 -22.79
CA ALA A 55 -6.27 -7.93 -21.69
C ALA A 55 -5.98 -8.61 -20.34
N ASN A 56 -6.04 -9.95 -20.26
CA ASN A 56 -5.69 -10.68 -19.04
C ASN A 56 -4.22 -10.52 -18.65
N TRP A 57 -3.30 -10.54 -19.60
CA TRP A 57 -1.88 -10.23 -19.35
C TRP A 57 -1.69 -8.82 -18.77
N TRP A 58 -2.31 -7.80 -19.39
CA TRP A 58 -2.22 -6.42 -18.89
C TRP A 58 -2.93 -6.21 -17.54
N ARG A 59 -4.08 -6.86 -17.30
CA ARG A 59 -4.75 -6.91 -15.99
C ARG A 59 -3.84 -7.52 -14.92
N SER A 60 -3.10 -8.59 -15.24
CA SER A 60 -2.12 -9.19 -14.32
C SER A 60 -0.97 -8.25 -13.99
N LEU A 61 -0.37 -7.60 -15.00
CA LEU A 61 0.69 -6.60 -14.79
C LEU A 61 0.19 -5.39 -13.98
N GLN A 62 -1.01 -4.89 -14.27
CA GLN A 62 -1.61 -3.81 -13.50
C GLN A 62 -1.92 -4.25 -12.06
N CYS A 63 -2.41 -5.46 -11.82
CA CYS A 63 -2.64 -5.97 -10.47
C CYS A 63 -1.34 -5.98 -9.64
N VAL A 64 -0.20 -6.32 -10.25
CA VAL A 64 1.12 -6.21 -9.62
C VAL A 64 1.50 -4.73 -9.37
N GLY A 65 1.33 -3.86 -10.37
CA GLY A 65 1.60 -2.42 -10.23
C GLY A 65 0.74 -1.73 -9.15
N MET A 66 -0.56 -2.02 -9.12
CA MET A 66 -1.50 -1.51 -8.13
C MET A 66 -1.25 -2.12 -6.74
N SER A 67 -0.76 -3.34 -6.64
CA SER A 67 -0.27 -3.89 -5.37
C SER A 67 0.91 -3.06 -4.80
N LEU A 68 1.84 -2.61 -5.65
CA LEU A 68 2.88 -1.66 -5.24
C LEU A 68 2.30 -0.28 -4.89
N HIS A 69 1.31 0.19 -5.66
CA HIS A 69 0.61 1.44 -5.39
C HIS A 69 -0.14 1.42 -4.04
N PHE A 70 -0.73 0.28 -3.64
CA PHE A 70 -1.37 0.09 -2.33
C PHE A 70 -0.36 0.03 -1.15
N LEU A 71 0.90 -0.31 -1.40
CA LEU A 71 1.95 -0.30 -0.38
C LEU A 71 2.48 1.11 -0.06
N ALA A 72 2.36 2.08 -0.98
CA ALA A 72 2.81 3.46 -0.76
C ALA A 72 2.01 4.17 0.36
N TYR A 73 2.65 5.07 1.09
CA TYR A 73 2.02 5.81 2.19
C TYR A 73 1.39 7.13 1.70
N PRO A 74 0.21 7.56 2.19
CA PRO A 74 -0.64 6.89 3.17
C PRO A 74 -1.41 5.73 2.54
N ARG A 75 -1.34 4.52 3.11
CA ARG A 75 -1.99 3.32 2.53
C ARG A 75 -3.49 3.55 2.32
N PRO A 76 -4.07 3.26 1.16
CA PRO A 76 -5.49 3.49 0.93
C PRO A 76 -6.38 2.69 1.89
N PRO A 77 -7.60 3.17 2.18
CA PRO A 77 -8.62 2.39 2.87
C PRO A 77 -9.01 1.14 2.07
N ASN A 78 -9.55 0.14 2.77
CA ASN A 78 -10.31 -0.94 2.14
C ASN A 78 -11.79 -0.54 2.08
N PRO A 79 -12.61 -1.15 1.20
CA PRO A 79 -14.06 -1.04 1.29
C PRO A 79 -14.55 -1.59 2.64
N ASP A 80 -15.52 -0.90 3.24
CA ASP A 80 -16.19 -1.34 4.47
C ASP A 80 -17.18 -2.48 4.20
N PHE A 81 -17.86 -2.43 3.05
CA PHE A 81 -18.67 -3.52 2.53
C PHE A 81 -18.75 -3.50 0.99
N VAL A 82 -19.21 -4.62 0.41
CA VAL A 82 -19.38 -4.78 -1.03
C VAL A 82 -20.79 -5.29 -1.31
N ARG A 83 -21.45 -4.75 -2.34
CA ARG A 83 -22.70 -5.29 -2.89
C ARG A 83 -22.45 -5.77 -4.30
N SER A 84 -22.83 -7.01 -4.62
CA SER A 84 -22.93 -7.44 -6.02
C SER A 84 -24.34 -7.17 -6.52
N ILE A 85 -24.46 -6.54 -7.68
CA ILE A 85 -25.74 -6.17 -8.29
C ILE A 85 -25.84 -6.71 -9.72
N PRO A 86 -27.04 -7.07 -10.21
CA PRO A 86 -27.23 -7.52 -11.58
C PRO A 86 -27.20 -6.33 -12.55
N SER A 87 -26.62 -6.55 -13.73
CA SER A 87 -26.80 -5.63 -14.87
C SER A 87 -28.18 -5.84 -15.47
N THR A 88 -29.01 -4.80 -15.41
CA THR A 88 -30.40 -4.82 -15.88
C THR A 88 -30.57 -4.09 -17.20
N LEU A 89 -29.80 -3.02 -17.41
CA LEU A 89 -29.84 -2.20 -18.63
C LEU A 89 -29.12 -2.88 -19.79
N SER A 90 -28.02 -3.59 -19.53
CA SER A 90 -27.24 -4.15 -20.63
C SER A 90 -27.86 -5.40 -21.25
N SER A 91 -27.66 -5.52 -22.56
CA SER A 91 -28.00 -6.73 -23.34
C SER A 91 -27.16 -7.92 -22.87
N ARG A 92 -25.92 -7.69 -22.42
CA ARG A 92 -25.06 -8.70 -21.80
C ARG A 92 -25.43 -8.86 -20.33
N LYS A 93 -26.09 -9.96 -19.98
CA LYS A 93 -26.40 -10.31 -18.58
C LYS A 93 -25.15 -10.68 -17.78
N GLY A 94 -25.25 -10.59 -16.47
CA GLY A 94 -24.17 -10.78 -15.51
C GLY A 94 -24.33 -9.85 -14.31
N ASN A 95 -23.42 -9.97 -13.35
CA ASN A 95 -23.37 -9.13 -12.15
C ASN A 95 -22.06 -8.36 -12.11
N PHE A 96 -22.04 -7.26 -11.36
CA PHE A 96 -20.83 -6.47 -11.07
C PHE A 96 -20.84 -6.01 -9.60
N ALA A 97 -19.73 -5.46 -9.11
CA ALA A 97 -19.57 -5.11 -7.71
C ALA A 97 -19.61 -3.58 -7.46
N LEU A 98 -20.19 -3.20 -6.33
CA LEU A 98 -20.16 -1.87 -5.76
C LEU A 98 -19.37 -1.93 -4.45
N HIS A 99 -18.23 -1.25 -4.40
CA HIS A 99 -17.37 -1.17 -3.23
C HIS A 99 -17.70 0.09 -2.43
N PHE A 100 -18.28 -0.09 -1.24
CA PHE A 100 -18.68 1.01 -0.38
C PHE A 100 -17.59 1.32 0.63
N TYR A 101 -17.26 2.60 0.73
CA TYR A 101 -16.38 3.18 1.74
C TYR A 101 -17.21 4.23 2.48
N VAL A 102 -17.33 4.12 3.81
CA VAL A 102 -18.25 4.96 4.60
C VAL A 102 -17.52 5.82 5.63
N PRO A 103 -18.02 7.04 5.91
CA PRO A 103 -17.37 7.92 6.88
C PRO A 103 -17.56 7.44 8.33
N ASP A 104 -16.65 7.87 9.21
CA ASP A 104 -16.73 7.61 10.65
C ASP A 104 -18.09 8.09 11.20
N GLY A 105 -18.80 7.18 11.88
CA GLY A 105 -20.14 7.45 12.38
C GLY A 105 -21.29 7.14 11.40
N TYR A 106 -21.03 6.46 10.28
CA TYR A 106 -22.03 6.02 9.29
C TYR A 106 -23.39 5.60 9.90
N GLU A 107 -23.37 4.72 10.93
CA GLU A 107 -24.56 4.20 11.60
C GLU A 107 -25.36 5.24 12.43
N LYS A 108 -24.72 6.33 12.85
CA LYS A 108 -25.32 7.36 13.71
C LYS A 108 -26.06 8.44 12.92
N THR A 109 -25.64 8.68 11.69
CA THR A 109 -26.26 9.66 10.80
C THR A 109 -27.34 8.99 9.97
N ALA A 110 -28.49 9.65 9.82
CA ALA A 110 -29.61 9.09 9.06
C ALA A 110 -29.35 9.05 7.55
N ARG A 111 -28.74 10.11 6.98
CA ARG A 111 -28.46 10.25 5.53
C ARG A 111 -27.16 10.99 5.25
N TRP A 112 -26.38 10.50 4.29
CA TRP A 112 -25.07 11.02 3.87
C TRP A 112 -25.06 11.41 2.39
N PRO A 113 -24.31 12.45 1.97
CA PRO A 113 -23.94 12.59 0.57
C PRO A 113 -23.23 11.34 0.04
N VAL A 114 -23.30 11.10 -1.27
CA VAL A 114 -22.60 10.00 -1.93
C VAL A 114 -21.86 10.45 -3.19
N VAL A 115 -20.63 9.96 -3.36
CA VAL A 115 -19.83 10.08 -4.58
C VAL A 115 -19.73 8.71 -5.22
N VAL A 116 -20.27 8.56 -6.42
CA VAL A 116 -20.25 7.31 -7.20
C VAL A 116 -19.12 7.38 -8.21
N ASN A 117 -18.10 6.55 -8.03
CA ASN A 117 -16.84 6.64 -8.72
C ASN A 117 -16.64 5.50 -9.74
N PHE A 118 -16.07 5.85 -10.89
CA PHE A 118 -15.70 4.90 -11.95
C PHE A 118 -14.19 4.96 -12.17
N HIS A 119 -13.54 3.80 -12.11
CA HIS A 119 -12.09 3.69 -12.24
C HIS A 119 -11.58 3.88 -13.68
N GLY A 120 -10.30 4.20 -13.83
CA GLY A 120 -9.64 4.28 -15.13
C GLY A 120 -9.20 2.91 -15.68
N GLY A 121 -8.58 2.91 -16.87
CA GLY A 121 -8.05 1.70 -17.51
C GLY A 121 -8.62 1.36 -18.89
N GLY A 122 -9.03 2.37 -19.67
CA GLY A 122 -9.43 2.18 -21.07
C GLY A 122 -10.58 1.17 -21.28
N PHE A 123 -11.49 1.09 -20.30
CA PHE A 123 -12.59 0.11 -20.24
C PHE A 123 -12.16 -1.37 -20.29
N THR A 124 -10.86 -1.66 -20.20
CA THR A 124 -10.29 -2.97 -20.54
C THR A 124 -9.49 -3.57 -19.39
N ILE A 125 -8.85 -2.70 -18.61
CA ILE A 125 -8.06 -3.02 -17.43
C ILE A 125 -8.58 -2.19 -16.23
N GLY A 126 -8.07 -2.46 -15.04
CA GLY A 126 -8.46 -1.81 -13.78
C GLY A 126 -9.36 -2.66 -12.89
N ASN A 127 -9.61 -2.14 -11.70
CA ASN A 127 -10.50 -2.72 -10.70
C ASN A 127 -11.19 -1.60 -9.90
N GLY A 128 -12.40 -1.85 -9.38
CA GLY A 128 -13.14 -0.93 -8.52
C GLY A 128 -12.38 -0.43 -7.28
N THR A 129 -11.33 -1.12 -6.82
CA THR A 129 -10.48 -0.68 -5.70
C THR A 129 -9.31 0.24 -6.09
N ASP A 130 -9.03 0.45 -7.38
CA ASP A 130 -7.85 1.21 -7.83
C ASP A 130 -7.85 2.68 -7.33
N ASP A 131 -9.04 3.27 -7.19
CA ASP A 131 -9.22 4.66 -6.73
C ASP A 131 -9.36 4.80 -5.21
N ALA A 132 -9.05 3.76 -4.42
CA ALA A 132 -9.22 3.78 -2.97
C ALA A 132 -8.47 4.95 -2.27
N ARG A 133 -7.40 5.49 -2.86
CA ARG A 133 -6.75 6.72 -2.34
C ARG A 133 -7.66 7.94 -2.42
N PHE A 134 -8.40 8.08 -3.51
CA PHE A 134 -9.39 9.12 -3.71
C PHE A 134 -10.61 8.90 -2.79
N ALA A 135 -10.99 7.65 -2.52
CA ALA A 135 -12.00 7.32 -1.51
C ALA A 135 -11.69 7.97 -0.15
N ARG A 136 -10.45 7.86 0.36
CA ARG A 136 -10.05 8.55 1.60
C ARG A 136 -10.24 10.07 1.51
N PHE A 137 -9.89 10.68 0.39
CA PHE A 137 -10.03 12.13 0.22
C PHE A 137 -11.50 12.54 0.29
N VAL A 138 -12.40 11.79 -0.35
CA VAL A 138 -13.86 11.99 -0.25
C VAL A 138 -14.35 11.81 1.18
N LEU A 139 -13.95 10.75 1.89
CA LEU A 139 -14.32 10.51 3.29
C LEU A 139 -13.85 11.64 4.24
N GLU A 140 -12.60 12.09 4.09
CA GLU A 140 -11.96 13.08 4.97
C GLU A 140 -12.32 14.54 4.65
N LYS A 141 -12.75 14.85 3.41
CA LYS A 141 -12.95 16.23 2.93
C LYS A 141 -14.36 16.56 2.47
N ALA A 142 -15.04 15.63 1.81
CA ALA A 142 -16.43 15.81 1.40
C ALA A 142 -17.43 15.27 2.44
N HIS A 143 -16.96 14.49 3.43
CA HIS A 143 -17.78 13.81 4.43
C HIS A 143 -18.95 13.03 3.79
N ALA A 144 -18.64 12.33 2.70
CA ALA A 144 -19.57 11.60 1.85
C ALA A 144 -19.23 10.11 1.83
N ILE A 145 -20.24 9.26 1.61
CA ILE A 145 -20.02 7.87 1.22
C ILE A 145 -19.33 7.86 -0.14
N PHE A 146 -18.33 7.00 -0.32
CA PHE A 146 -17.72 6.77 -1.63
C PHE A 146 -18.07 5.36 -2.11
N VAL A 147 -18.68 5.27 -3.29
CA VAL A 147 -19.08 4.00 -3.91
C VAL A 147 -18.33 3.82 -5.20
N SER A 148 -17.34 2.93 -5.22
CA SER A 148 -16.58 2.62 -6.42
C SER A 148 -17.20 1.46 -7.18
N VAL A 149 -17.44 1.66 -8.48
CA VAL A 149 -18.13 0.70 -9.35
C VAL A 149 -17.09 -0.15 -10.09
N ASP A 150 -17.07 -1.45 -9.82
CA ASP A 150 -16.25 -2.46 -10.50
C ASP A 150 -16.98 -2.91 -11.78
N TYR A 151 -17.14 -1.98 -12.73
CA TYR A 151 -17.93 -2.17 -13.94
C TYR A 151 -17.29 -3.22 -14.87
N ARG A 152 -18.10 -3.91 -15.68
CA ARG A 152 -17.58 -5.02 -16.47
C ARG A 152 -16.73 -4.55 -17.65
N LEU A 153 -15.59 -5.20 -17.83
CA LEU A 153 -14.53 -4.77 -18.74
C LEU A 153 -14.62 -5.43 -20.13
N ALA A 154 -14.22 -4.68 -21.14
CA ALA A 154 -13.88 -5.19 -22.45
C ALA A 154 -12.57 -6.02 -22.38
N PRO A 155 -12.31 -6.98 -23.29
CA PRO A 155 -13.10 -7.36 -24.47
C PRO A 155 -14.22 -8.40 -24.20
N GLU A 156 -14.45 -8.82 -22.97
CA GLU A 156 -15.60 -9.65 -22.60
C GLU A 156 -16.92 -8.86 -22.72
N TYR A 157 -16.88 -7.59 -22.30
CA TYR A 157 -18.00 -6.66 -22.25
C TYR A 157 -17.64 -5.34 -22.96
N PRO A 158 -17.72 -5.27 -24.30
CA PRO A 158 -17.48 -4.05 -25.07
C PRO A 158 -18.55 -2.98 -24.83
N PHE A 159 -18.39 -1.81 -25.46
CA PHE A 159 -19.42 -0.77 -25.49
C PHE A 159 -20.81 -1.33 -25.85
N PRO A 160 -21.92 -0.86 -25.23
CA PRO A 160 -22.01 0.17 -24.19
C PRO A 160 -21.92 -0.37 -22.74
N THR A 161 -21.51 -1.63 -22.53
CA THR A 161 -21.72 -2.34 -21.26
C THR A 161 -21.24 -1.59 -20.00
N ALA A 162 -20.06 -0.97 -20.03
CA ALA A 162 -19.51 -0.24 -18.89
C ALA A 162 -20.34 1.01 -18.51
N VAL A 163 -20.90 1.71 -19.50
CA VAL A 163 -21.79 2.87 -19.29
C VAL A 163 -23.14 2.43 -18.72
N GLU A 164 -23.64 1.29 -19.19
CA GLU A 164 -24.91 0.71 -18.73
C GLU A 164 -24.78 0.17 -17.30
N ASP A 165 -23.67 -0.50 -16.96
CA ASP A 165 -23.37 -0.89 -15.58
C ASP A 165 -23.24 0.35 -14.67
N GLY A 166 -22.65 1.45 -15.17
CA GLY A 166 -22.61 2.71 -14.42
C GLY A 166 -24.00 3.33 -14.19
N ALA A 167 -24.90 3.25 -15.17
CA ALA A 167 -26.28 3.69 -15.01
C ALA A 167 -27.09 2.74 -14.10
N ASP A 168 -26.86 1.43 -14.14
CA ASP A 168 -27.43 0.45 -13.20
C ASP A 168 -26.94 0.70 -11.76
N ALA A 169 -25.66 1.07 -11.56
CA ALA A 169 -25.12 1.45 -10.27
C ALA A 169 -25.86 2.67 -9.69
N LEU A 170 -26.04 3.72 -10.50
CA LEU A 170 -26.80 4.91 -10.09
C LEU A 170 -28.27 4.55 -9.79
N LEU A 171 -28.93 3.73 -10.62
CA LEU A 171 -30.29 3.26 -10.38
C LEU A 171 -30.41 2.45 -9.08
N TYR A 172 -29.44 1.58 -8.78
CA TYR A 172 -29.41 0.79 -7.56
C TYR A 172 -29.25 1.69 -6.33
N ILE A 173 -28.29 2.63 -6.35
CA ILE A 173 -28.06 3.57 -5.24
C ILE A 173 -29.29 4.46 -5.01
N ILE A 174 -29.93 4.92 -6.09
CA ILE A 174 -31.18 5.71 -6.03
C ILE A 174 -32.34 4.91 -5.43
N LYS A 175 -32.51 3.63 -5.81
CA LYS A 175 -33.62 2.80 -5.32
C LYS A 175 -33.44 2.33 -3.87
N ASN A 176 -32.20 2.09 -3.45
CA ASN A 176 -31.88 1.60 -2.10
C ASN A 176 -31.32 2.74 -1.22
N ALA A 177 -31.66 4.00 -1.51
CA ALA A 177 -31.06 5.16 -0.85
C ALA A 177 -31.28 5.16 0.68
N GLU A 178 -32.43 4.64 1.15
CA GLU A 178 -32.72 4.51 2.57
C GLU A 178 -31.85 3.44 3.25
N ASP A 179 -31.82 2.22 2.72
CA ASP A 179 -30.98 1.10 3.23
C ASP A 179 -29.47 1.42 3.20
N LEU A 180 -29.04 2.21 2.22
CA LEU A 180 -27.65 2.67 2.06
C LEU A 180 -27.35 3.96 2.84
N ARG A 181 -28.32 4.51 3.58
CA ARG A 181 -28.22 5.80 4.29
C ARG A 181 -27.71 6.94 3.39
N VAL A 182 -28.10 6.92 2.12
CA VAL A 182 -27.75 7.92 1.11
C VAL A 182 -28.79 9.05 1.14
N ASP A 183 -28.32 10.29 1.07
CA ASP A 183 -29.16 11.45 0.81
C ASP A 183 -29.48 11.53 -0.69
N PRO A 184 -30.73 11.31 -1.10
CA PRO A 184 -31.13 11.34 -2.50
C PRO A 184 -30.98 12.70 -3.20
N LYS A 185 -30.76 13.78 -2.45
CA LYS A 185 -30.53 15.12 -2.97
C LYS A 185 -29.03 15.43 -3.15
N ARG A 186 -28.12 14.57 -2.70
CA ARG A 186 -26.66 14.80 -2.68
C ARG A 186 -25.89 13.60 -3.26
N ILE A 187 -26.21 13.26 -4.51
CA ILE A 187 -25.49 12.25 -5.30
C ILE A 187 -24.55 12.97 -6.27
N ALA A 188 -23.27 12.61 -6.29
CA ALA A 188 -22.29 13.08 -7.27
C ALA A 188 -21.69 11.89 -8.05
N THR A 189 -21.23 12.12 -9.27
CA THR A 189 -20.42 11.15 -10.02
C THR A 189 -18.96 11.60 -10.14
N SER A 190 -18.03 10.66 -10.10
CA SER A 190 -16.62 10.93 -10.34
C SER A 190 -15.93 9.85 -11.18
N GLY A 191 -14.80 10.18 -11.80
CA GLY A 191 -13.98 9.16 -12.43
C GLY A 191 -12.74 9.68 -13.15
N PHE A 192 -11.86 8.73 -13.49
CA PHE A 192 -10.53 8.97 -14.04
C PHE A 192 -10.40 8.30 -15.43
N SER A 193 -9.88 8.98 -16.46
CA SER A 193 -9.69 8.41 -17.81
C SER A 193 -11.02 7.86 -18.39
N ALA A 194 -11.06 6.57 -18.76
CA ALA A 194 -12.27 5.85 -19.13
C ALA A 194 -13.38 5.93 -18.08
N GLY A 195 -13.06 5.91 -16.78
CA GLY A 195 -14.02 6.16 -15.72
C GLY A 195 -14.55 7.59 -15.72
N GLY A 196 -13.75 8.56 -16.15
CA GLY A 196 -14.20 9.95 -16.36
C GLY A 196 -15.22 10.06 -17.49
N ASN A 197 -15.10 9.22 -18.54
CA ASN A 197 -16.15 9.08 -19.56
C ASN A 197 -17.43 8.50 -18.94
N ILE A 198 -17.37 7.41 -18.18
CA ILE A 198 -18.54 6.81 -17.52
C ILE A 198 -19.20 7.80 -16.54
N ALA A 199 -18.41 8.59 -15.81
CA ALA A 199 -18.91 9.61 -14.89
C ALA A 199 -19.78 10.67 -15.59
N ILE A 200 -19.48 10.98 -16.86
CA ILE A 200 -20.26 11.84 -17.76
C ILE A 200 -21.46 11.08 -18.35
N THR A 201 -21.22 9.90 -18.93
CA THR A 201 -22.19 9.21 -19.79
C THR A 201 -23.23 8.38 -19.03
N ALA A 202 -22.94 7.92 -17.82
CA ALA A 202 -23.92 7.24 -16.96
C ALA A 202 -25.05 8.19 -16.49
N PRO A 203 -24.81 9.45 -16.06
CA PRO A 203 -25.84 10.47 -15.89
C PRO A 203 -26.65 10.76 -17.15
N LEU A 204 -26.02 10.88 -18.34
CA LEU A 204 -26.73 11.03 -19.61
C LEU A 204 -27.69 9.86 -19.86
N ARG A 205 -27.20 8.62 -19.68
CA ARG A 205 -27.98 7.38 -19.85
C ARG A 205 -29.14 7.30 -18.86
N LEU A 206 -28.90 7.66 -17.60
CA LEU A 206 -29.92 7.75 -16.56
C LEU A 206 -30.99 8.80 -16.87
N SER A 207 -30.60 9.95 -17.43
CA SER A 207 -31.54 11.01 -17.82
C SER A 207 -32.45 10.55 -18.96
N GLN A 208 -31.90 9.90 -19.99
CA GLN A 208 -32.69 9.33 -21.08
C GLN A 208 -33.61 8.19 -20.61
N LEU A 209 -33.17 7.35 -19.67
CA LEU A 209 -34.02 6.32 -19.07
C LEU A 209 -35.21 6.89 -18.28
N ARG A 210 -35.14 8.12 -17.78
CA ARG A 210 -36.31 8.79 -17.15
C ARG A 210 -37.39 9.17 -18.15
N LYS A 211 -37.05 9.36 -19.43
CA LYS A 211 -38.02 9.63 -20.49
C LYS A 211 -38.84 8.38 -20.85
N THR A 212 -38.35 7.17 -20.54
CA THR A 212 -38.98 5.89 -20.91
C THR A 212 -39.34 4.97 -19.75
N ARG A 213 -38.90 5.25 -18.52
CA ARG A 213 -39.14 4.40 -17.34
C ARG A 213 -39.28 5.24 -16.07
N ALA A 214 -40.17 4.81 -15.17
CA ALA A 214 -40.25 5.35 -13.82
C ALA A 214 -38.93 5.11 -13.05
N VAL A 215 -38.29 6.20 -12.64
CA VAL A 215 -37.09 6.24 -11.80
C VAL A 215 -37.35 7.22 -10.66
N PRO A 216 -36.99 6.93 -9.39
CA PRO A 216 -37.19 7.86 -8.29
C PRO A 216 -36.56 9.23 -8.57
N GLY A 217 -37.23 10.31 -8.14
CA GLY A 217 -36.93 11.69 -8.55
C GLY A 217 -35.56 12.25 -8.13
N HIS A 218 -34.78 11.48 -7.38
CA HIS A 218 -33.42 11.74 -6.91
C HIS A 218 -32.51 12.08 -8.10
N ARG A 219 -31.57 13.02 -7.97
CA ARG A 219 -30.73 13.49 -9.10
C ARG A 219 -29.25 13.48 -8.74
N VAL A 220 -28.41 13.27 -9.76
CA VAL A 220 -26.99 13.60 -9.68
C VAL A 220 -26.88 15.13 -9.69
N VAL A 221 -26.17 15.72 -8.73
CA VAL A 221 -26.06 17.18 -8.53
C VAL A 221 -24.66 17.74 -8.75
N ALA A 222 -23.64 16.87 -8.85
CA ALA A 222 -22.28 17.25 -9.21
C ALA A 222 -21.56 16.15 -10.01
N LEU A 223 -20.62 16.57 -10.86
CA LEU A 223 -19.73 15.73 -11.66
C LEU A 223 -18.27 16.14 -11.38
N ALA A 224 -17.36 15.19 -11.20
CA ALA A 224 -15.94 15.44 -11.04
C ALA A 224 -15.07 14.49 -11.90
N THR A 225 -14.43 14.99 -12.95
CA THR A 225 -13.67 14.18 -13.91
C THR A 225 -12.19 14.52 -13.94
N TRP A 226 -11.35 13.49 -14.02
CA TRP A 226 -9.91 13.62 -14.27
C TRP A 226 -9.56 12.99 -15.61
N TYR A 227 -9.00 13.82 -16.50
CA TYR A 227 -8.56 13.49 -17.87
C TYR A 227 -9.54 12.54 -18.61
N PRO A 228 -10.84 12.88 -18.65
CA PRO A 228 -11.85 12.00 -19.24
C PRO A 228 -11.61 11.82 -20.74
N ILE A 229 -11.94 10.64 -21.26
CA ILE A 229 -12.08 10.45 -22.72
C ILE A 229 -13.43 11.05 -23.13
N THR A 230 -13.45 11.97 -24.10
CA THR A 230 -14.67 12.70 -24.50
C THR A 230 -15.04 12.54 -25.96
N ASP A 231 -14.08 12.20 -26.84
CA ASP A 231 -14.31 12.15 -28.30
C ASP A 231 -13.63 10.96 -29.02
N TYR A 232 -14.34 9.85 -29.13
CA TYR A 232 -13.86 8.68 -29.88
C TYR A 232 -13.87 8.85 -31.41
N THR A 233 -14.42 9.94 -31.97
CA THR A 233 -14.30 10.25 -33.42
C THR A 233 -12.91 10.73 -33.80
N LEU A 234 -12.03 11.03 -32.84
CA LEU A 234 -10.62 11.31 -33.08
C LEU A 234 -9.78 10.02 -33.04
N THR A 235 -8.85 9.87 -33.99
CA THR A 235 -7.85 8.78 -33.95
C THR A 235 -6.84 9.01 -32.83
N ARG A 236 -6.14 7.94 -32.41
CA ARG A 236 -5.05 8.06 -31.42
C ARG A 236 -3.87 8.88 -31.94
N GLU A 237 -3.66 8.91 -33.26
CA GLU A 237 -2.68 9.75 -33.93
C GLU A 237 -3.10 11.24 -33.88
N GLN A 238 -4.32 11.55 -34.30
CA GLN A 238 -4.90 12.91 -34.23
C GLN A 238 -4.81 13.50 -32.83
N ARG A 239 -5.21 12.74 -31.81
CA ARG A 239 -5.07 13.14 -30.40
C ARG A 239 -3.62 13.47 -30.01
N ARG A 240 -2.64 12.65 -30.40
CA ARG A 240 -1.21 12.88 -30.12
C ARG A 240 -0.67 14.14 -30.82
N LEU A 241 -1.16 14.50 -32.00
CA LEU A 241 -0.78 15.75 -32.68
C LEU A 241 -1.19 17.01 -31.90
N THR A 242 -2.18 16.90 -31.00
CA THR A 242 -2.61 18.01 -30.12
C THR A 242 -1.90 18.04 -28.76
N ALA A 243 -1.13 17.00 -28.43
CA ALA A 243 -0.42 16.90 -27.16
C ALA A 243 0.85 17.76 -27.16
N ILE A 244 1.11 18.47 -26.06
CA ILE A 244 2.32 19.30 -25.90
C ILE A 244 3.59 18.43 -25.84
N ARG A 245 3.47 17.20 -25.32
CA ARG A 245 4.54 16.18 -25.27
C ARG A 245 4.02 14.82 -25.78
N PRO A 246 3.94 14.60 -27.10
CA PRO A 246 3.41 13.36 -27.68
C PRO A 246 4.15 12.08 -27.25
N GLU A 247 5.41 12.22 -26.82
CA GLU A 247 6.28 11.15 -26.31
C GLU A 247 5.95 10.69 -24.88
N GLU A 248 5.30 11.53 -24.07
CA GLU A 248 4.85 11.21 -22.70
C GLU A 248 3.43 10.61 -22.67
N CYS A 249 2.75 10.59 -23.81
CA CYS A 249 1.42 10.01 -23.96
C CYS A 249 1.46 8.48 -23.82
N LEU A 250 0.38 7.86 -23.28
CA LEU A 250 0.25 6.40 -23.16
C LEU A 250 0.70 5.66 -24.42
N SER A 251 1.40 4.52 -24.29
CA SER A 251 2.00 3.83 -25.43
C SER A 251 0.95 3.37 -26.47
N PRO A 252 1.27 3.40 -27.78
CA PRO A 252 0.35 2.94 -28.83
C PRO A 252 -0.18 1.52 -28.58
N ALA A 253 0.68 0.59 -28.21
CA ALA A 253 0.30 -0.81 -27.91
C ALA A 253 -0.80 -0.94 -26.84
N LEU A 254 -0.82 -0.05 -25.85
CA LEU A 254 -1.86 -0.04 -24.81
C LEU A 254 -3.13 0.66 -25.30
N THR A 255 -3.02 1.79 -26.02
CA THR A 255 -4.19 2.49 -26.57
C THR A 255 -4.91 1.69 -27.65
N ASP A 256 -4.17 0.93 -28.46
CA ASP A 256 -4.71 0.09 -29.52
C ASP A 256 -5.44 -1.13 -28.94
N LEU A 257 -4.92 -1.70 -27.83
CA LEU A 257 -5.62 -2.74 -27.07
C LEU A 257 -6.95 -2.23 -26.50
N PHE A 258 -6.98 -1.00 -25.96
CA PHE A 258 -8.20 -0.39 -25.43
C PHE A 258 -9.24 -0.17 -26.53
N ASP A 259 -8.87 0.52 -27.61
CA ASP A 259 -9.79 0.82 -28.72
C ASP A 259 -10.29 -0.49 -29.37
N ALA A 260 -9.42 -1.47 -29.66
CA ALA A 260 -9.84 -2.76 -30.24
C ALA A 260 -10.65 -3.65 -29.30
N SER A 261 -10.50 -3.51 -27.98
CA SER A 261 -11.29 -4.26 -27.00
C SER A 261 -12.70 -3.67 -26.85
N TYR A 262 -12.79 -2.35 -26.69
CA TYR A 262 -14.01 -1.64 -26.32
C TYR A 262 -14.90 -1.27 -27.52
N LEU A 263 -14.31 -0.84 -28.64
CA LEU A 263 -15.04 -0.40 -29.85
C LEU A 263 -15.49 -1.60 -30.68
N TYR A 264 -16.59 -2.21 -30.25
CA TYR A 264 -17.19 -3.37 -30.92
C TYR A 264 -18.72 -3.28 -30.79
N PRO A 265 -19.50 -3.55 -31.86
CA PRO A 265 -19.09 -4.11 -33.16
C PRO A 265 -18.38 -3.09 -34.09
N PRO A 266 -17.75 -3.53 -35.21
CA PRO A 266 -16.94 -2.64 -36.06
C PRO A 266 -17.71 -1.51 -36.77
N ASP A 267 -19.01 -1.67 -36.94
CA ASP A 267 -19.95 -0.70 -37.49
C ASP A 267 -20.47 0.33 -36.47
N LEU A 268 -20.04 0.20 -35.19
CA LEU A 268 -20.37 1.13 -34.11
C LEU A 268 -20.11 2.59 -34.50
N ASN A 269 -21.15 3.42 -34.38
CA ASN A 269 -21.08 4.86 -34.57
C ASN A 269 -20.16 5.49 -33.50
N LEU A 270 -19.04 6.08 -33.93
CA LEU A 270 -18.10 6.73 -33.01
C LEU A 270 -18.64 8.04 -32.42
N ALA A 271 -19.68 8.63 -33.01
CA ALA A 271 -20.35 9.82 -32.50
C ALA A 271 -21.54 9.51 -31.56
N ASP A 272 -21.73 8.25 -31.14
CA ASP A 272 -22.74 7.90 -30.12
C ASP A 272 -22.48 8.71 -28.82
N PRO A 273 -23.50 9.40 -28.25
CA PRO A 273 -23.31 10.29 -27.10
C PRO A 273 -22.88 9.58 -25.81
N TYR A 274 -23.06 8.26 -25.71
CA TYR A 274 -22.58 7.46 -24.58
C TYR A 274 -21.13 6.99 -24.76
N LEU A 275 -20.58 7.11 -25.97
CA LEU A 275 -19.18 6.84 -26.28
C LEU A 275 -18.38 8.15 -26.34
N SER A 276 -18.88 9.12 -27.09
CA SER A 276 -18.31 10.44 -27.33
C SER A 276 -19.25 11.54 -26.82
N PRO A 277 -19.25 11.85 -25.51
CA PRO A 277 -20.10 12.91 -24.97
C PRO A 277 -19.81 14.29 -25.60
N SER A 278 -18.64 14.52 -26.21
CA SER A 278 -18.36 15.72 -27.03
C SER A 278 -19.32 15.88 -28.22
N LYS A 279 -19.93 14.79 -28.71
CA LYS A 279 -20.84 14.75 -29.87
C LYS A 279 -22.32 14.69 -29.48
N ALA A 280 -22.64 14.64 -28.18
CA ALA A 280 -24.02 14.69 -27.71
C ALA A 280 -24.72 15.99 -28.12
N SER A 281 -26.06 15.99 -28.24
CA SER A 281 -26.84 17.21 -28.48
C SER A 281 -26.80 18.13 -27.26
N ASP A 282 -26.93 19.44 -27.48
CA ASP A 282 -26.96 20.43 -26.38
C ASP A 282 -28.11 20.15 -25.39
N GLU A 283 -29.28 19.71 -25.88
CA GLU A 283 -30.40 19.30 -25.02
C GLU A 283 -30.01 18.15 -24.09
N LEU A 284 -29.39 17.08 -24.62
CA LEU A 284 -28.95 15.93 -23.83
C LEU A 284 -27.90 16.33 -22.80
N LEU A 285 -26.95 17.20 -23.15
CA LEU A 285 -25.95 17.71 -22.21
C LEU A 285 -26.59 18.60 -21.13
N ARG A 286 -27.50 19.52 -21.50
CA ARG A 286 -28.23 20.39 -20.59
C ARG A 286 -29.09 19.60 -19.59
N GLU A 287 -29.70 18.50 -20.02
CA GLU A 287 -30.61 17.67 -19.20
C GLU A 287 -29.93 16.54 -18.42
N GLY A 288 -28.84 15.99 -18.94
CA GLY A 288 -28.18 14.82 -18.35
C GLY A 288 -26.93 15.12 -17.52
N ILE A 289 -26.24 16.24 -17.78
CA ILE A 289 -25.07 16.64 -16.98
C ILE A 289 -25.54 17.45 -15.75
N PRO A 290 -25.05 17.15 -14.54
CA PRO A 290 -25.37 17.92 -13.34
C PRO A 290 -24.85 19.35 -13.43
N ASP A 291 -25.50 20.29 -12.74
CA ASP A 291 -25.21 21.72 -12.88
C ASP A 291 -23.83 22.14 -12.37
N LYS A 292 -23.26 21.43 -11.38
CA LYS A 292 -21.89 21.62 -10.89
C LYS A 292 -20.95 20.62 -11.57
N VAL A 293 -19.93 21.12 -12.27
CA VAL A 293 -18.92 20.29 -12.96
C VAL A 293 -17.52 20.70 -12.55
N LEU A 294 -16.75 19.78 -11.99
CA LEU A 294 -15.30 19.90 -11.77
C LEU A 294 -14.59 19.11 -12.87
N PHE A 295 -13.74 19.76 -13.67
CA PHE A 295 -13.16 19.16 -14.89
C PHE A 295 -11.65 19.36 -14.91
N TYR A 296 -10.89 18.28 -14.77
CA TYR A 296 -9.43 18.29 -14.71
C TYR A 296 -8.81 17.59 -15.93
N THR A 297 -7.69 18.10 -16.42
CA THR A 297 -6.92 17.55 -17.56
C THR A 297 -5.41 17.53 -17.23
N CYS A 298 -4.61 16.80 -18.02
CA CYS A 298 -3.14 16.79 -17.90
C CYS A 298 -2.51 17.58 -19.06
N GLU A 299 -1.48 18.39 -18.78
CA GLU A 299 -0.75 19.16 -19.79
C GLU A 299 -0.04 18.28 -20.85
N TRP A 300 0.44 17.09 -20.47
CA TRP A 300 1.19 16.18 -21.37
C TRP A 300 0.33 15.00 -21.87
N ASP A 301 -0.98 15.19 -21.98
CA ASP A 301 -1.93 14.13 -22.35
C ASP A 301 -2.59 14.37 -23.72
N MET A 302 -2.74 13.29 -24.48
CA MET A 302 -3.44 13.25 -25.77
C MET A 302 -4.94 13.59 -25.64
N LEU A 303 -5.50 13.53 -24.42
CA LEU A 303 -6.91 13.86 -24.14
C LEU A 303 -7.12 15.31 -23.72
N LEU A 304 -6.06 16.12 -23.59
CA LEU A 304 -6.15 17.51 -23.13
C LEU A 304 -7.14 18.33 -23.96
N HIS A 305 -6.99 18.30 -25.28
CA HIS A 305 -7.76 19.14 -26.20
C HIS A 305 -9.25 18.77 -26.22
N GLU A 306 -9.58 17.48 -26.34
CA GLU A 306 -10.99 17.02 -26.32
C GLU A 306 -11.66 17.24 -24.95
N GLY A 307 -10.88 17.29 -23.86
CA GLY A 307 -11.34 17.69 -22.54
C GLY A 307 -11.61 19.20 -22.44
N GLU A 308 -10.70 20.03 -22.97
CA GLU A 308 -10.86 21.49 -23.04
C GLU A 308 -12.13 21.88 -23.80
N GLU A 309 -12.30 21.36 -25.03
CA GLU A 309 -13.46 21.63 -25.87
C GLU A 309 -14.80 21.30 -25.18
N LEU A 310 -14.91 20.11 -24.57
CA LEU A 310 -16.14 19.76 -23.85
C LEU A 310 -16.35 20.64 -22.61
N SER A 311 -15.31 20.98 -21.87
CA SER A 311 -15.44 21.87 -20.69
C SER A 311 -15.94 23.27 -21.07
N GLN A 312 -15.45 23.82 -22.20
CA GLN A 312 -15.89 25.10 -22.74
C GLN A 312 -17.33 25.02 -23.26
N ARG A 313 -17.68 23.96 -24.01
CA ARG A 313 -19.02 23.71 -24.52
C ARG A 313 -20.06 23.59 -23.39
N LEU A 314 -19.73 22.88 -22.31
CA LEU A 314 -20.62 22.77 -21.13
C LEU A 314 -20.82 24.12 -20.42
N LYS A 315 -19.80 24.98 -20.39
CA LYS A 315 -19.88 26.32 -19.76
C LYS A 315 -20.64 27.33 -20.63
N GLY A 316 -20.53 27.22 -21.95
CA GLY A 316 -21.15 28.15 -22.90
C GLY A 316 -22.66 27.95 -23.06
N PRO A 317 -23.39 28.97 -23.54
CA PRO A 317 -24.75 28.80 -24.01
C PRO A 317 -24.78 27.89 -25.25
N PRO A 318 -25.82 27.07 -25.45
CA PRO A 318 -27.08 27.02 -24.69
C PRO A 318 -27.07 26.05 -23.47
N ILE A 319 -25.92 25.50 -23.08
CA ILE A 319 -25.83 24.48 -22.02
C ILE A 319 -25.65 25.11 -20.62
N SER A 320 -24.81 26.14 -20.51
CA SER A 320 -24.68 27.04 -19.36
C SER A 320 -24.50 26.38 -17.98
N LYS A 321 -23.68 25.34 -17.89
CA LYS A 321 -23.36 24.64 -16.62
C LYS A 321 -22.29 25.41 -15.82
N ASN A 322 -22.29 25.24 -14.51
CA ASN A 322 -21.26 25.79 -13.63
C ASN A 322 -20.02 24.88 -13.68
N VAL A 323 -19.16 25.15 -14.68
CA VAL A 323 -17.93 24.39 -14.93
C VAL A 323 -16.72 25.09 -14.31
N ARG A 324 -16.07 24.40 -13.36
CA ARG A 324 -14.72 24.71 -12.89
C ARG A 324 -13.73 23.80 -13.63
N TYR A 325 -13.07 24.37 -14.65
CA TYR A 325 -12.00 23.71 -15.41
C TYR A 325 -10.63 23.95 -14.75
N THR A 326 -9.71 22.99 -14.81
CA THR A 326 -8.30 23.16 -14.39
C THR A 326 -7.38 22.18 -15.13
N MET A 327 -6.46 22.70 -15.95
CA MET A 327 -5.35 21.92 -16.49
C MET A 327 -4.25 21.76 -15.43
N ILE A 328 -3.80 20.53 -15.17
CA ILE A 328 -2.67 20.27 -14.28
C ILE A 328 -1.38 20.27 -15.10
N ARG A 329 -0.48 21.19 -14.75
CA ARG A 329 0.82 21.42 -15.41
C ARG A 329 1.84 20.33 -15.04
N GLY A 330 2.75 20.02 -15.96
CA GLY A 330 3.90 19.15 -15.74
C GLY A 330 3.59 17.66 -15.55
N VAL A 331 2.41 17.18 -15.98
CA VAL A 331 1.94 15.81 -15.73
C VAL A 331 1.37 15.13 -16.97
N ALA A 332 1.68 13.84 -17.12
CA ALA A 332 1.15 12.94 -18.14
C ALA A 332 -0.14 12.23 -17.68
N HIS A 333 -0.79 11.51 -18.60
CA HIS A 333 -2.02 10.77 -18.33
C HIS A 333 -1.86 9.77 -17.17
N GLY A 334 -2.77 9.82 -16.18
CA GLY A 334 -2.75 8.91 -15.03
C GLY A 334 -1.59 9.16 -14.06
N TRP A 335 -1.13 10.41 -13.92
CA TRP A 335 -0.06 10.81 -12.99
C TRP A 335 -0.28 10.33 -11.54
N ASP A 336 -1.55 10.24 -11.11
CA ASP A 336 -1.99 9.79 -9.79
C ASP A 336 -1.93 8.27 -9.63
N LYS A 337 -1.85 7.50 -10.73
CA LYS A 337 -1.67 6.04 -10.74
C LYS A 337 -0.20 5.63 -10.69
N GLY A 338 0.73 6.57 -10.90
CA GLY A 338 2.16 6.33 -10.92
C GLY A 338 2.66 5.61 -9.65
N PRO A 339 3.37 4.46 -9.75
CA PRO A 339 3.93 3.79 -8.60
C PRO A 339 5.21 4.52 -8.16
N ASN A 340 5.07 5.49 -7.26
CA ASN A 340 6.24 6.15 -6.66
C ASN A 340 6.40 5.77 -5.17
N PRO A 341 7.10 4.65 -4.86
CA PRO A 341 7.46 4.30 -3.49
C PRO A 341 8.58 5.19 -2.90
N MET A 342 9.12 6.14 -3.68
CA MET A 342 10.32 6.95 -3.37
C MET A 342 10.05 8.47 -3.29
N LYS A 343 8.83 8.93 -3.59
CA LYS A 343 8.34 10.27 -3.26
C LYS A 343 6.92 10.12 -2.75
N THR A 344 6.66 10.63 -1.55
CA THR A 344 5.27 10.89 -1.13
C THR A 344 4.76 12.04 -2.02
N PRO A 345 3.75 11.85 -2.89
CA PRO A 345 3.14 12.98 -3.57
C PRO A 345 2.57 13.92 -2.51
N ARG A 346 2.83 15.23 -2.60
CA ARG A 346 2.28 16.14 -1.58
C ARG A 346 0.76 16.01 -1.58
N LYS A 347 0.11 16.11 -0.42
CA LYS A 347 -1.36 15.99 -0.33
C LYS A 347 -2.10 17.00 -1.23
N SER A 348 -1.46 18.13 -1.55
CA SER A 348 -1.90 19.12 -2.53
C SER A 348 -1.71 18.71 -3.99
N GLU A 349 -0.70 17.91 -4.32
CA GLU A 349 -0.31 17.58 -5.69
C GLU A 349 -1.05 16.36 -6.27
N MET A 350 -1.53 15.43 -5.43
CA MET A 350 -2.15 14.21 -5.95
C MET A 350 -3.64 14.39 -6.34
N PHE A 351 -4.41 15.11 -5.54
CA PHE A 351 -5.83 15.45 -5.79
C PHE A 351 -6.19 16.91 -5.39
N GLY A 352 -5.23 17.68 -4.87
CA GLY A 352 -5.49 18.92 -4.13
C GLY A 352 -5.57 20.21 -4.96
N PHE A 353 -5.85 20.11 -6.26
CA PHE A 353 -6.33 21.24 -7.07
C PHE A 353 -7.86 21.36 -7.10
N ALA A 354 -8.57 20.36 -6.56
CA ALA A 354 -9.85 20.63 -5.91
C ALA A 354 -9.53 21.35 -4.59
N ASN A 355 -9.78 22.65 -4.55
CA ASN A 355 -9.73 23.40 -3.30
C ASN A 355 -10.75 22.76 -2.35
N THR A 356 -10.54 22.73 -1.03
CA THR A 356 -11.50 22.02 -0.16
C THR A 356 -12.91 22.61 -0.32
N LYS A 357 -13.02 23.92 -0.59
CA LYS A 357 -14.24 24.63 -0.99
C LYS A 357 -15.03 24.00 -2.14
N ASP A 358 -14.37 23.34 -3.10
CA ASP A 358 -15.03 22.78 -4.30
C ASP A 358 -15.82 21.49 -4.02
N LEU A 359 -15.35 20.69 -3.05
CA LEU A 359 -16.03 19.49 -2.56
C LEU A 359 -16.83 19.75 -1.28
N GLU A 360 -16.45 20.75 -0.48
CA GLU A 360 -17.27 21.31 0.60
C GLU A 360 -18.64 21.79 0.05
N ALA A 361 -18.74 22.16 -1.23
CA ALA A 361 -20.00 22.50 -1.90
C ALA A 361 -21.00 21.31 -2.08
N VAL A 362 -20.63 20.10 -1.62
CA VAL A 362 -21.48 18.90 -1.49
C VAL A 362 -21.86 18.65 -0.02
N GLY A 363 -21.10 19.20 0.93
CA GLY A 363 -21.35 19.13 2.38
C GLY A 363 -22.14 20.33 2.90
N ASP A 364 -22.64 20.21 4.14
CA ASP A 364 -23.36 21.30 4.82
C ASP A 364 -22.37 22.17 5.62
N SER A 365 -22.28 23.45 5.25
CA SER A 365 -21.38 24.43 5.87
C SER A 365 -21.59 24.57 7.38
N GLN A 366 -22.84 24.47 7.87
CA GLN A 366 -23.13 24.69 9.29
C GLN A 366 -22.67 23.53 10.19
N ALA A 367 -22.74 22.29 9.69
CA ALA A 367 -22.22 21.13 10.40
C ALA A 367 -20.67 21.16 10.53
N ILE A 368 -19.99 21.72 9.52
CA ILE A 368 -18.53 21.87 9.51
C ILE A 368 -18.07 22.83 10.60
N GLU A 369 -18.76 23.96 10.78
CA GLU A 369 -18.40 25.00 11.74
C GLU A 369 -18.62 24.55 13.20
N ALA A 370 -19.73 23.88 13.49
CA ALA A 370 -19.96 23.22 14.78
C ALA A 370 -18.87 22.18 15.11
N SER A 371 -18.35 21.45 14.11
CA SER A 371 -17.26 20.48 14.30
C SER A 371 -15.87 21.11 14.51
N ARG A 372 -15.66 22.36 14.06
CA ARG A 372 -14.39 23.09 14.26
C ARG A 372 -14.27 23.61 15.69
N LEU A 373 -15.36 24.10 16.27
CA LEU A 373 -15.39 24.67 17.63
C LEU A 373 -15.27 23.60 18.74
N GLN A 374 -15.43 22.32 18.43
CA GLN A 374 -15.38 21.21 19.40
C GLN A 374 -14.07 20.38 19.36
N ARG A 375 -12.94 20.92 18.90
CA ARG A 375 -11.65 20.18 18.85
C ARG A 375 -10.67 20.56 19.97
N PRO A 376 -10.45 19.70 20.98
CA PRO A 376 -9.20 19.68 21.73
C PRO A 376 -8.04 19.20 20.84
N THR A 377 -6.83 19.60 21.20
CA THR A 377 -5.58 19.21 20.51
C THR A 377 -5.21 17.75 20.77
N ALA A 378 -5.22 16.92 19.71
CA ALA A 378 -4.55 15.61 19.51
C ALA A 378 -4.53 14.56 20.66
N PRO A 379 -4.90 13.29 20.38
CA PRO A 379 -4.07 12.49 19.47
C PRO A 379 -4.82 11.49 18.56
N VAL A 380 -4.02 10.81 17.72
CA VAL A 380 -4.43 9.78 16.75
C VAL A 380 -5.25 8.64 17.38
N ILE A 381 -6.41 8.33 16.79
CA ILE A 381 -7.19 7.13 17.11
C ILE A 381 -7.55 6.39 15.81
N HIS A 382 -6.91 5.24 15.57
CA HIS A 382 -7.51 4.19 14.74
C HIS A 382 -8.43 3.29 15.59
N GLY A 383 -9.36 2.61 14.92
CA GLY A 383 -10.53 1.96 15.50
C GLY A 383 -10.30 0.98 16.65
N LYS A 384 -11.37 0.72 17.41
CA LYS A 384 -11.38 -0.14 18.60
C LYS A 384 -10.92 -1.58 18.28
N PRO A 385 -9.83 -2.08 18.89
CA PRO A 385 -9.62 -3.51 19.02
C PRO A 385 -10.53 -4.06 20.14
N LYS A 386 -10.98 -5.32 20.02
CA LYS A 386 -11.90 -5.96 21.01
C LYS A 386 -11.40 -5.99 22.47
N TYR A 387 -10.13 -5.69 22.73
CA TYR A 387 -9.58 -5.38 24.07
C TYR A 387 -8.48 -4.32 23.95
N LYS A 388 -8.65 -3.12 24.53
CA LYS A 388 -7.54 -2.18 24.81
C LYS A 388 -6.99 -2.51 26.20
N LEU A 389 -5.83 -3.14 26.26
CA LEU A 389 -5.05 -3.29 27.49
C LEU A 389 -4.23 -2.00 27.67
N ALA A 390 -4.42 -1.29 28.79
CA ALA A 390 -3.66 -0.08 29.08
C ALA A 390 -2.15 -0.39 29.21
N GLY A 391 -1.29 0.52 28.77
CA GLY A 391 0.16 0.43 28.97
C GLY A 391 0.93 -0.70 28.25
N LEU A 392 0.30 -1.68 27.59
CA LEU A 392 1.00 -2.72 26.81
C LEU A 392 1.28 -2.26 25.38
N PRO A 393 2.55 -2.02 24.96
CA PRO A 393 2.87 -1.58 23.61
C PRO A 393 2.47 -2.64 22.59
N ARG A 394 1.62 -2.24 21.65
CA ARG A 394 1.19 -3.11 20.56
C ARG A 394 2.21 -3.06 19.43
N LEU A 395 2.50 -4.22 18.84
CA LEU A 395 3.40 -4.33 17.70
C LEU A 395 2.79 -3.77 16.39
N ASP A 396 1.47 -3.53 16.38
CA ASP A 396 0.68 -2.97 15.26
C ASP A 396 1.03 -3.55 13.87
N TYR A 397 1.41 -4.83 13.85
CA TYR A 397 1.86 -5.57 12.68
C TYR A 397 1.06 -6.86 12.52
N ASN A 398 0.57 -7.13 11.31
CA ASN A 398 -0.16 -8.35 10.98
C ASN A 398 0.53 -9.07 9.81
N ILE A 399 1.24 -10.16 10.11
CA ILE A 399 1.93 -10.99 9.13
C ILE A 399 0.98 -11.57 8.06
N MET A 400 -0.32 -11.74 8.39
CA MET A 400 -1.31 -12.28 7.44
C MET A 400 -1.62 -11.32 6.29
N HIS A 401 -1.32 -10.02 6.41
CA HIS A 401 -1.39 -9.08 5.28
C HIS A 401 -0.34 -9.38 4.20
N TYR A 402 0.73 -10.08 4.56
CA TYR A 402 1.84 -10.45 3.68
C TYR A 402 1.88 -11.94 3.36
N LYS A 403 0.80 -12.70 3.68
CA LYS A 403 0.77 -14.18 3.59
C LYS A 403 1.21 -14.73 2.24
N THR A 404 0.81 -14.10 1.13
CA THR A 404 1.15 -14.54 -0.24
C THR A 404 2.62 -14.27 -0.56
N LYS A 405 3.14 -13.08 -0.21
CA LYS A 405 4.57 -12.77 -0.35
C LYS A 405 5.42 -13.73 0.48
N LEU A 406 5.04 -13.97 1.73
CA LEU A 406 5.73 -14.89 2.63
C LEU A 406 5.71 -16.32 2.08
N PHE A 407 4.56 -16.82 1.63
CA PHE A 407 4.46 -18.14 1.02
C PHE A 407 5.35 -18.31 -0.22
N ILE A 408 5.34 -17.32 -1.13
CA ILE A 408 6.18 -17.36 -2.34
C ILE A 408 7.67 -17.28 -1.97
N VAL A 409 8.10 -16.27 -1.21
CA VAL A 409 9.53 -16.06 -0.90
C VAL A 409 10.08 -17.19 -0.04
N THR A 410 9.37 -17.61 1.02
CA THR A 410 9.79 -18.76 1.84
C THR A 410 9.74 -20.06 1.04
N GLY A 411 8.75 -20.27 0.18
CA GLY A 411 8.68 -21.44 -0.70
C GLY A 411 9.87 -21.52 -1.67
N LEU A 412 10.24 -20.39 -2.28
CA LEU A 412 11.40 -20.29 -3.17
C LEU A 412 12.73 -20.51 -2.42
N LEU A 413 12.89 -19.93 -1.23
CA LEU A 413 14.09 -20.13 -0.40
C LEU A 413 14.24 -21.59 0.09
N LEU A 414 13.14 -22.26 0.46
CA LEU A 414 13.14 -23.69 0.82
C LEU A 414 13.37 -24.58 -0.41
N PHE A 415 12.88 -24.18 -1.58
CA PHE A 415 13.15 -24.86 -2.84
C PHE A 415 14.64 -24.78 -3.18
N GLU A 416 15.23 -23.58 -3.23
CA GLU A 416 16.64 -23.34 -3.51
C GLU A 416 17.57 -24.00 -2.47
N GLY A 417 17.28 -23.80 -1.17
CA GLY A 417 18.15 -24.20 -0.07
C GLY A 417 18.02 -25.65 0.39
N SER A 418 17.11 -26.46 -0.18
CA SER A 418 16.95 -27.86 0.23
C SER A 418 16.40 -28.79 -0.85
N ILE A 419 15.39 -28.38 -1.62
CA ILE A 419 14.71 -29.28 -2.58
C ILE A 419 15.50 -29.39 -3.88
N ALA A 420 15.87 -28.27 -4.50
CA ALA A 420 16.52 -28.23 -5.81
C ALA A 420 17.90 -28.91 -5.82
N PRO A 421 18.81 -28.73 -4.83
CA PRO A 421 20.10 -29.41 -4.82
C PRO A 421 19.95 -30.94 -4.79
N VAL A 422 19.06 -31.45 -3.93
CA VAL A 422 18.75 -32.89 -3.83
C VAL A 422 18.13 -33.38 -5.15
N LEU A 423 17.07 -32.73 -5.63
CA LEU A 423 16.34 -33.14 -6.83
C LEU A 423 17.27 -33.21 -8.06
N LEU A 424 18.09 -32.16 -8.26
CA LEU A 424 19.01 -32.08 -9.39
C LEU A 424 20.16 -33.08 -9.26
N TYR A 425 20.73 -33.27 -8.07
CA TYR A 425 21.81 -34.24 -7.88
C TYR A 425 21.35 -35.66 -8.23
N TYR A 426 20.23 -36.13 -7.68
CA TYR A 426 19.72 -37.46 -7.97
C TYR A 426 19.22 -37.58 -9.42
N ALA A 427 18.48 -36.59 -9.95
CA ALA A 427 17.97 -36.64 -11.31
C ALA A 427 19.09 -36.64 -12.37
N LEU A 428 20.15 -35.84 -12.19
CA LEU A 428 21.25 -35.78 -13.14
C LEU A 428 22.21 -36.97 -13.01
N THR A 429 22.54 -37.39 -11.77
CA THR A 429 23.47 -38.51 -11.52
C THR A 429 22.92 -39.85 -12.01
N TYR A 430 21.60 -40.08 -11.87
CA TYR A 430 20.97 -41.34 -12.28
C TYR A 430 20.23 -41.27 -13.62
N GLY A 431 19.89 -40.07 -14.10
CA GLY A 431 19.15 -39.86 -15.35
C GLY A 431 20.02 -39.44 -16.55
N THR A 432 21.33 -39.21 -16.37
CA THR A 432 22.22 -38.76 -17.44
C THR A 432 23.60 -39.42 -17.37
N THR A 433 24.40 -39.26 -18.43
CA THR A 433 25.81 -39.65 -18.50
C THR A 433 26.77 -38.47 -18.26
N LEU A 434 26.28 -37.38 -17.63
CA LEU A 434 27.09 -36.20 -17.38
C LEU A 434 28.19 -36.48 -16.35
N ARG A 435 29.40 -35.96 -16.60
CA ARG A 435 30.50 -35.94 -15.63
C ARG A 435 30.09 -35.16 -14.38
N GLU A 436 30.42 -35.67 -13.19
CA GLU A 436 30.05 -35.08 -11.88
C GLU A 436 30.34 -33.58 -11.76
N GLY A 437 31.47 -33.09 -12.28
CA GLY A 437 31.79 -31.66 -12.29
C GLY A 437 30.77 -30.79 -13.04
N ILE A 438 30.12 -31.32 -14.08
CA ILE A 438 29.03 -30.62 -14.80
C ILE A 438 27.75 -30.64 -13.94
N ILE A 439 27.44 -31.78 -13.30
CA ILE A 439 26.28 -31.91 -12.40
C ILE A 439 26.37 -30.89 -11.27
N PHE A 440 27.52 -30.81 -10.58
CA PHE A 440 27.71 -29.84 -9.52
C PHE A 440 27.76 -28.40 -10.03
N ALA A 441 28.37 -28.12 -11.19
CA ALA A 441 28.33 -26.77 -11.77
C ALA A 441 26.89 -26.29 -12.02
N ILE A 442 26.01 -27.15 -12.55
CA ILE A 442 24.58 -26.86 -12.73
C ILE A 442 23.94 -26.53 -11.38
N ILE A 443 24.12 -27.38 -10.37
CA ILE A 443 23.53 -27.18 -9.04
C ILE A 443 24.04 -25.89 -8.37
N THR A 444 25.35 -25.65 -8.38
CA THR A 444 25.95 -24.46 -7.77
C THR A 444 25.60 -23.17 -8.51
N SER A 445 25.31 -23.23 -9.82
CA SER A 445 24.87 -22.05 -10.58
C SER A 445 23.44 -21.60 -10.25
N LEU A 446 22.60 -22.52 -9.74
CA LEU A 446 21.24 -22.23 -9.28
C LEU A 446 21.19 -21.83 -7.80
N PHE A 447 22.18 -22.24 -7.01
CA PHE A 447 22.30 -21.83 -5.61
C PHE A 447 22.69 -20.36 -5.48
N GLY A 448 21.90 -19.59 -4.72
CA GLY A 448 22.19 -18.19 -4.43
C GLY A 448 21.50 -17.20 -5.37
N PHE A 449 20.70 -17.66 -6.33
CA PHE A 449 19.91 -16.78 -7.18
C PHE A 449 18.78 -16.09 -6.40
N ILE A 450 17.94 -16.85 -5.68
CA ILE A 450 16.83 -16.31 -4.89
C ILE A 450 17.39 -15.69 -3.60
N SER A 451 18.26 -16.41 -2.89
CA SER A 451 18.91 -15.93 -1.67
C SER A 451 19.72 -14.66 -1.90
N GLY A 452 20.51 -14.58 -2.98
CA GLY A 452 21.28 -13.40 -3.36
C GLY A 452 20.40 -12.22 -3.79
N PHE A 453 19.28 -12.47 -4.47
CA PHE A 453 18.33 -11.42 -4.84
C PHE A 453 17.64 -10.80 -3.61
N GLU A 454 17.12 -11.61 -2.67
CA GLU A 454 16.56 -11.07 -1.42
C GLU A 454 17.64 -10.40 -0.55
N PHE A 455 18.87 -10.93 -0.53
CA PHE A 455 20.00 -10.26 0.15
C PHE A 455 20.29 -8.89 -0.46
N ALA A 456 20.30 -8.76 -1.79
CA ALA A 456 20.48 -7.48 -2.48
C ALA A 456 19.31 -6.50 -2.23
N LEU A 457 18.06 -6.99 -2.24
CA LEU A 457 16.89 -6.18 -1.86
C LEU A 457 16.99 -5.69 -0.40
N ARG A 458 17.50 -6.53 0.51
CA ARG A 458 17.76 -6.19 1.90
C ARG A 458 18.84 -5.11 2.02
N SER A 459 19.96 -5.26 1.31
CA SER A 459 21.00 -4.22 1.21
C SER A 459 20.42 -2.89 0.73
N TRP A 460 19.65 -2.93 -0.37
CA TRP A 460 19.02 -1.75 -0.97
C TRP A 460 18.13 -1.00 0.03
N ARG A 461 17.21 -1.70 0.72
CA ARG A 461 16.32 -1.10 1.72
C ARG A 461 17.07 -0.43 2.88
N LEU A 462 18.25 -0.95 3.25
CA LEU A 462 19.07 -0.42 4.35
C LEU A 462 19.96 0.78 3.94
N ILE A 463 20.38 0.90 2.67
CA ILE A 463 21.20 2.03 2.17
C ILE A 463 20.40 3.23 1.64
N LEU A 464 19.06 3.14 1.62
CA LEU A 464 18.17 4.24 1.21
C LEU A 464 18.52 5.55 1.95
N LYS A 465 18.41 6.66 1.23
CA LYS A 465 18.67 8.01 1.77
C LYS A 465 17.67 8.32 2.90
N GLU A 466 16.42 7.95 2.71
CA GLU A 466 15.38 8.00 3.73
C GLU A 466 15.61 6.96 4.84
N ASP A 467 15.34 7.35 6.08
CA ASP A 467 15.72 6.57 7.26
C ASP A 467 14.61 5.59 7.70
N THR A 468 14.10 4.82 6.75
CA THR A 468 12.82 4.08 6.87
C THR A 468 12.97 2.67 7.46
N TYR A 469 14.05 1.96 7.13
CA TYR A 469 14.26 0.54 7.47
C TYR A 469 15.44 0.27 8.42
N ARG A 470 16.38 1.21 8.53
CA ARG A 470 17.61 1.08 9.33
C ARG A 470 17.30 0.86 10.82
N PRO A 471 18.24 0.31 11.60
CA PRO A 471 18.13 0.29 13.05
C PRO A 471 17.92 1.68 13.68
N LEU A 472 17.37 1.71 14.89
CA LEU A 472 17.12 2.95 15.62
C LEU A 472 18.46 3.66 15.95
N GLY A 473 18.53 4.96 15.69
CA GLY A 473 19.75 5.77 15.88
C GLY A 473 20.91 5.45 14.93
N GLU A 474 20.68 4.79 13.79
CA GLU A 474 21.76 4.33 12.90
C GLU A 474 22.06 5.24 11.70
N LYS A 475 23.34 5.35 11.34
CA LYS A 475 23.80 6.12 10.17
C LYS A 475 23.55 5.36 8.86
N ARG A 476 23.44 6.10 7.75
CA ARG A 476 23.43 5.52 6.40
C ARG A 476 24.71 4.70 6.18
N TRP A 477 24.61 3.60 5.42
CA TRP A 477 25.68 2.60 5.16
C TRP A 477 26.00 1.61 6.28
N ARG A 478 25.28 1.63 7.41
CA ARG A 478 25.39 0.56 8.43
C ARG A 478 24.21 -0.40 8.32
N PHE A 479 24.52 -1.64 7.98
CA PHE A 479 23.55 -2.73 7.91
C PHE A 479 23.16 -3.22 9.30
N ASP A 480 21.98 -3.84 9.41
CA ASP A 480 21.53 -4.45 10.65
C ASP A 480 22.20 -5.80 10.95
N PHE A 481 22.05 -6.28 12.18
CA PHE A 481 22.73 -7.46 12.69
C PHE A 481 22.41 -8.72 11.88
N THR A 482 21.15 -8.89 11.49
CA THR A 482 20.73 -10.03 10.66
C THR A 482 21.38 -10.00 9.30
N HIS A 483 21.46 -8.84 8.64
CA HIS A 483 22.16 -8.73 7.36
C HIS A 483 23.66 -9.05 7.48
N GLN A 484 24.32 -8.60 8.56
CA GLN A 484 25.73 -8.91 8.82
C GLN A 484 25.95 -10.40 9.10
N SER A 485 25.09 -11.03 9.93
CA SER A 485 25.19 -12.46 10.24
C SER A 485 24.96 -13.34 9.02
N LEU A 486 23.94 -13.04 8.22
CA LEU A 486 23.65 -13.76 6.98
C LEU A 486 24.76 -13.57 5.94
N GLY A 487 25.30 -12.35 5.79
CA GLY A 487 26.38 -12.06 4.85
C GLY A 487 27.64 -12.86 5.13
N LEU A 488 28.02 -13.03 6.41
CA LEU A 488 29.19 -13.84 6.80
C LEU A 488 29.01 -15.31 6.42
N ILE A 489 27.91 -15.93 6.83
CA ILE A 489 27.69 -17.37 6.57
C ILE A 489 27.44 -17.66 5.09
N TYR A 490 26.74 -16.78 4.38
CA TYR A 490 26.54 -16.88 2.93
C TYR A 490 27.88 -16.83 2.17
N THR A 491 28.81 -15.96 2.59
CA THR A 491 30.16 -15.90 2.02
C THR A 491 30.93 -17.20 2.25
N ILE A 492 30.89 -17.76 3.46
CA ILE A 492 31.56 -19.03 3.81
C ILE A 492 30.98 -20.20 2.99
N MET A 493 29.64 -20.32 2.93
CA MET A 493 28.95 -21.34 2.14
C MET A 493 29.28 -21.24 0.66
N THR A 494 29.31 -20.02 0.10
CA THR A 494 29.64 -19.78 -1.32
C THR A 494 31.08 -20.17 -1.63
N ALA A 495 32.04 -19.79 -0.77
CA ALA A 495 33.44 -20.18 -0.93
C ALA A 495 33.63 -21.70 -0.88
N ILE A 496 32.89 -22.40 -0.02
CA ILE A 496 32.88 -23.86 0.10
C ILE A 496 32.29 -24.53 -1.15
N LEU A 497 31.18 -24.02 -1.68
CA LEU A 497 30.56 -24.52 -2.91
C LEU A 497 31.47 -24.35 -4.13
N ILE A 498 32.14 -23.20 -4.25
CA ILE A 498 33.13 -22.96 -5.30
C ILE A 498 34.33 -23.90 -5.11
N GLY A 499 34.93 -23.93 -3.91
CA GLY A 499 36.12 -24.75 -3.62
C GLY A 499 35.89 -26.25 -3.77
N GLY A 500 34.69 -26.76 -3.45
CA GLY A 500 34.34 -28.18 -3.61
C GLY A 500 34.00 -28.60 -5.03
N SER A 501 33.64 -27.66 -5.91
CA SER A 501 33.23 -27.95 -7.30
C SER A 501 34.38 -27.82 -8.31
N ILE A 502 35.44 -27.10 -7.99
CA ILE A 502 36.64 -26.93 -8.84
C ILE A 502 37.41 -28.25 -9.07
N PRO A 503 37.67 -29.11 -8.05
CA PRO A 503 38.44 -30.33 -8.24
C PRO A 503 37.81 -31.33 -9.23
N HIS A 504 38.65 -32.19 -9.80
CA HIS A 504 38.23 -33.25 -10.72
C HIS A 504 38.79 -34.59 -10.24
N PRO A 505 37.99 -35.47 -9.59
CA PRO A 505 36.56 -35.32 -9.31
C PRO A 505 36.24 -34.25 -8.25
N PRO A 506 35.00 -33.70 -8.22
CA PRO A 506 34.55 -32.76 -7.20
C PRO A 506 34.52 -33.39 -5.80
N VAL A 507 34.69 -32.57 -4.76
CA VAL A 507 34.68 -33.04 -3.37
C VAL A 507 33.24 -33.05 -2.84
N VAL A 508 32.48 -34.10 -3.15
CA VAL A 508 31.03 -34.23 -2.83
C VAL A 508 30.72 -33.93 -1.37
N ARG A 509 31.57 -34.42 -0.45
CA ARG A 509 31.48 -34.13 0.99
C ARG A 509 31.54 -32.62 1.29
N LEU A 510 32.48 -31.90 0.71
CA LEU A 510 32.58 -30.44 0.89
C LEU A 510 31.35 -29.71 0.32
N LEU A 511 30.73 -30.25 -0.73
CA LEU A 511 29.49 -29.73 -1.32
C LEU A 511 28.21 -30.07 -0.53
N ALA A 512 28.30 -30.97 0.46
CA ALA A 512 27.18 -31.39 1.31
C ALA A 512 27.09 -30.64 2.65
N ILE A 513 28.16 -29.97 3.09
CA ILE A 513 28.21 -29.24 4.37
C ILE A 513 27.70 -27.79 4.45
N PRO A 514 27.34 -27.06 3.36
CA PRO A 514 26.85 -25.67 3.49
C PRO A 514 25.68 -25.51 4.47
N MET A 515 24.65 -26.36 4.39
CA MET A 515 23.51 -26.29 5.32
C MET A 515 23.88 -26.70 6.76
N PRO A 516 24.59 -27.81 7.02
CA PRO A 516 25.16 -28.09 8.35
C PRO A 516 25.90 -26.88 8.98
N LEU A 517 26.75 -26.20 8.21
CA LEU A 517 27.46 -25.01 8.68
C LEU A 517 26.53 -23.83 8.98
N PHE A 518 25.47 -23.62 8.19
CA PHE A 518 24.45 -22.62 8.47
C PHE A 518 23.78 -22.85 9.84
N PHE A 519 23.39 -24.09 10.15
CA PHE A 519 22.79 -24.42 11.44
C PHE A 519 23.78 -24.30 12.61
N ILE A 520 25.04 -24.69 12.42
CA ILE A 520 26.11 -24.48 13.41
C ILE A 520 26.32 -22.98 13.68
N HIS A 521 26.41 -22.15 12.64
CA HIS A 521 26.60 -20.70 12.76
C HIS A 521 25.46 -20.02 13.52
N ILE A 522 24.22 -20.24 13.10
CA ILE A 522 23.02 -19.66 13.75
C ILE A 522 22.87 -20.21 15.17
N GLY A 523 23.13 -21.50 15.38
CA GLY A 523 23.04 -22.15 16.68
C GLY A 523 24.09 -21.64 17.68
N LEU A 524 25.33 -21.45 17.23
CA LEU A 524 26.43 -20.91 18.02
C LEU A 524 26.17 -19.44 18.39
N GLN A 525 25.74 -18.61 17.43
CA GLN A 525 25.34 -17.23 17.70
C GLN A 525 24.18 -17.16 18.70
N GLY A 526 23.14 -17.98 18.51
CA GLY A 526 22.01 -18.10 19.43
C GLY A 526 22.42 -18.48 20.84
N SER A 527 23.34 -19.42 20.98
CA SER A 527 23.83 -19.92 22.27
C SER A 527 24.72 -18.90 22.99
N ILE A 528 25.67 -18.28 22.29
CA ILE A 528 26.55 -17.24 22.84
C ILE A 528 25.73 -16.03 23.29
N MET A 529 24.86 -15.49 22.42
CA MET A 529 24.02 -14.34 22.77
C MET A 529 23.01 -14.67 23.87
N GLY A 530 22.49 -15.90 23.93
CA GLY A 530 21.67 -16.39 25.04
C GLY A 530 22.42 -16.35 26.38
N TRP A 531 23.61 -16.94 26.42
CA TRP A 531 24.49 -16.95 27.59
C TRP A 531 24.88 -15.54 28.07
N MET A 532 25.19 -14.64 27.13
CA MET A 532 25.45 -13.22 27.42
C MET A 532 24.20 -12.50 27.96
N ALA A 533 23.03 -12.73 27.38
CA ALA A 533 21.76 -12.11 27.77
C ALA A 533 21.22 -12.59 29.14
N GLU A 534 21.66 -13.74 29.63
CA GLU A 534 21.41 -14.20 31.00
C GLU A 534 22.28 -13.46 32.01
N ARG A 535 23.56 -13.27 31.68
CA ARG A 535 24.55 -12.53 32.50
C ARG A 535 24.43 -11.01 32.39
N ARG A 536 23.54 -10.50 31.52
CA ARG A 536 23.45 -9.09 31.11
C ARG A 536 24.80 -8.53 30.61
N ALA A 537 25.65 -9.37 30.02
CA ALA A 537 26.95 -8.96 29.53
C ALA A 537 26.79 -7.89 28.43
N PRO A 538 27.64 -6.84 28.43
CA PRO A 538 27.53 -5.74 27.48
C PRO A 538 27.83 -6.22 26.05
N THR A 539 27.17 -5.62 25.07
CA THR A 539 27.42 -5.89 23.65
C THR A 539 28.78 -5.32 23.22
N LEU A 540 29.65 -6.17 22.64
CA LEU A 540 30.98 -5.76 22.15
C LEU A 540 30.90 -4.84 20.93
N VAL A 541 29.90 -5.07 20.07
CA VAL A 541 29.54 -4.30 18.89
C VAL A 541 28.04 -3.97 18.92
N ARG A 542 27.59 -3.04 18.08
CA ARG A 542 26.16 -2.71 18.01
C ARG A 542 25.34 -3.90 17.47
N VAL A 543 24.22 -4.21 18.12
CA VAL A 543 23.31 -5.28 17.71
C VAL A 543 21.97 -4.66 17.29
N SER A 544 21.84 -4.35 15.99
CA SER A 544 20.69 -3.64 15.42
C SER A 544 20.31 -2.40 16.22
N SER A 545 19.10 -2.32 16.79
CA SER A 545 18.66 -1.14 17.54
C SER A 545 19.23 -1.05 18.97
N ILE A 546 20.11 -1.97 19.37
CA ILE A 546 20.78 -1.99 20.67
C ILE A 546 22.23 -1.47 20.51
N PRO A 547 22.55 -0.28 21.07
CA PRO A 547 23.90 0.29 21.10
C PRO A 547 24.98 -0.66 21.64
N ARG A 548 26.23 -0.42 21.25
CA ARG A 548 27.41 -1.03 21.89
C ARG A 548 27.43 -0.67 23.38
N GLY A 549 27.76 -1.62 24.24
CA GLY A 549 27.85 -1.44 25.70
C GLY A 549 26.55 -1.70 26.46
N GLU A 550 25.39 -1.69 25.79
CA GLU A 550 24.11 -2.09 26.39
C GLU A 550 24.05 -3.61 26.63
N PRO A 551 23.21 -4.11 27.55
CA PRO A 551 23.05 -5.54 27.81
C PRO A 551 22.66 -6.32 26.55
N THR A 552 23.40 -7.40 26.28
CA THR A 552 23.22 -8.23 25.07
C THR A 552 21.81 -8.82 25.00
N PRO A 553 21.10 -8.69 23.85
CA PRO A 553 19.82 -9.36 23.67
C PRO A 553 20.01 -10.85 23.38
N PRO A 554 19.01 -11.71 23.63
CA PRO A 554 18.94 -13.02 22.98
C PRO A 554 18.88 -12.82 21.46
N PHE A 555 19.63 -13.59 20.68
CA PHE A 555 19.73 -13.56 19.21
C PHE A 555 18.38 -13.50 18.48
N VAL A 556 17.36 -14.18 19.00
CA VAL A 556 16.00 -14.17 18.42
C VAL A 556 15.36 -12.77 18.41
N LEU A 557 15.75 -11.86 19.33
CA LEU A 557 15.20 -10.50 19.36
C LEU A 557 15.62 -9.65 18.14
N PRO A 558 16.93 -9.41 17.86
CA PRO A 558 17.33 -8.67 16.66
C PRO A 558 16.93 -9.41 15.39
N LEU A 559 16.90 -10.75 15.37
CA LEU A 559 16.41 -11.51 14.21
C LEU A 559 14.95 -11.16 13.87
N ILE A 560 14.05 -11.19 14.86
CA ILE A 560 12.64 -10.80 14.67
C ILE A 560 12.52 -9.30 14.33
N GLU A 561 13.31 -8.44 15.00
CA GLU A 561 13.35 -7.01 14.72
C GLU A 561 13.65 -6.74 13.24
N ASP A 562 14.75 -7.31 12.76
CA ASP A 562 15.38 -7.07 11.48
C ASP A 562 14.63 -7.71 10.30
N VAL A 563 14.16 -8.95 10.45
CA VAL A 563 13.39 -9.65 9.41
C VAL A 563 12.03 -8.98 9.23
N VAL A 564 11.31 -8.70 10.32
CA VAL A 564 9.99 -8.08 10.22
C VAL A 564 10.11 -6.62 9.78
N ALA A 565 11.10 -5.85 10.25
CA ALA A 565 11.26 -4.47 9.83
C ALA A 565 11.61 -4.34 8.34
N VAL A 566 12.51 -5.17 7.81
CA VAL A 566 13.08 -4.99 6.47
C VAL A 566 12.45 -5.90 5.41
N ASP A 567 12.21 -7.18 5.71
CA ASP A 567 11.64 -8.14 4.75
C ASP A 567 10.11 -8.16 4.84
N GLY A 568 9.59 -8.04 6.07
CA GLY A 568 8.18 -7.92 6.40
C GLY A 568 7.57 -6.52 6.24
N ASP A 569 8.33 -5.50 5.80
CA ASP A 569 7.83 -4.12 5.62
C ASP A 569 7.33 -3.44 6.93
N GLY A 570 7.78 -3.91 8.10
CA GLY A 570 7.45 -3.35 9.41
C GLY A 570 8.11 -2.00 9.73
N LYS A 571 9.23 -1.66 9.07
CA LYS A 571 9.96 -0.37 9.15
C LYS A 571 10.42 -0.03 10.58
N LYS A 572 10.97 1.19 10.77
CA LYS A 572 11.32 1.71 12.10
C LYS A 572 10.16 1.71 13.09
N ALA A 573 8.91 1.88 12.63
CA ALA A 573 7.73 1.81 13.49
C ALA A 573 7.65 0.45 14.22
N TYR A 574 7.82 -0.67 13.51
CA TYR A 574 7.88 -1.99 14.14
C TYR A 574 9.09 -2.13 15.08
N ARG A 575 10.29 -1.69 14.66
CA ARG A 575 11.51 -1.71 15.51
C ARG A 575 11.25 -1.02 16.84
N GLN A 576 10.66 0.18 16.81
CA GLN A 576 10.33 0.95 18.00
C GLN A 576 9.31 0.22 18.89
N ARG A 577 8.17 -0.23 18.33
CA ARG A 577 7.14 -0.96 19.09
C ARG A 577 7.66 -2.26 19.72
N LEU A 578 8.52 -2.99 19.01
CA LEU A 578 9.14 -4.21 19.52
C LEU A 578 10.06 -3.90 20.70
N MET A 579 10.87 -2.84 20.62
CA MET A 579 11.75 -2.42 21.70
C MET A 579 10.99 -1.84 22.89
N GLU A 580 9.91 -1.08 22.67
CA GLU A 580 8.97 -0.65 23.71
C GLU A 580 8.41 -1.86 24.48
N ARG A 581 7.86 -2.84 23.76
CA ARG A 581 7.29 -4.05 24.37
C ARG A 581 8.34 -4.91 25.09
N TRP A 582 9.52 -5.07 24.49
CA TRP A 582 10.65 -5.79 25.09
C TRP A 582 11.09 -5.18 26.42
N ARG A 583 11.16 -3.84 26.51
CA ARG A 583 11.55 -3.13 27.74
C ARG A 583 10.54 -3.36 28.87
N VAL A 584 9.24 -3.28 28.59
CA VAL A 584 8.19 -3.32 29.64
C VAL A 584 7.71 -4.73 30.00
N SER A 585 7.57 -5.64 29.04
CA SER A 585 6.92 -6.94 29.25
C SER A 585 7.90 -8.01 29.74
N ARG A 586 7.72 -8.46 30.99
CA ARG A 586 8.52 -9.56 31.58
C ARG A 586 8.22 -10.89 30.88
N ARG A 587 6.94 -11.16 30.60
CA ARG A 587 6.47 -12.39 29.94
C ARG A 587 6.93 -12.47 28.48
N PHE A 588 6.92 -11.36 27.74
CA PHE A 588 7.49 -11.30 26.39
C PHE A 588 9.00 -11.61 26.39
N ARG A 589 9.76 -11.01 27.31
CA ARG A 589 11.19 -11.30 27.48
C ARG A 589 11.46 -12.77 27.77
N ALA A 590 10.69 -13.38 28.68
CA ALA A 590 10.82 -14.80 29.00
C ALA A 590 10.51 -15.70 27.80
N MET A 591 9.46 -15.40 27.03
CA MET A 591 9.11 -16.13 25.81
C MET A 591 10.24 -16.06 24.76
N ILE A 592 10.78 -14.87 24.49
CA ILE A 592 11.88 -14.67 23.54
C ILE A 592 13.16 -15.37 24.01
N LYS A 593 13.47 -15.39 25.32
CA LYS A 593 14.57 -16.18 25.89
C LYS A 593 14.39 -17.69 25.69
N GLY A 594 13.18 -18.21 25.91
CA GLY A 594 12.86 -19.62 25.66
C GLY A 594 13.02 -20.00 24.19
N LEU A 595 12.49 -19.18 23.28
CA LEU A 595 12.67 -19.35 21.83
C LEU A 595 14.15 -19.26 21.42
N ASN A 596 14.94 -18.39 22.06
CA ASN A 596 16.37 -18.28 21.80
C ASN A 596 17.13 -19.57 22.11
N TRP A 597 16.89 -20.19 23.27
CA TRP A 597 17.53 -21.46 23.60
C TRP A 597 17.02 -22.61 22.73
N PHE A 598 15.71 -22.65 22.45
CA PHE A 598 15.09 -23.65 21.58
C PHE A 598 15.69 -23.65 20.15
N TRP A 599 15.88 -22.47 19.56
CA TRP A 599 16.53 -22.35 18.25
C TRP A 599 18.05 -22.44 18.31
N GLY A 600 18.71 -21.82 19.31
CA GLY A 600 20.16 -21.82 19.44
C GLY A 600 20.74 -23.21 19.65
N VAL A 601 20.36 -23.88 20.74
CA VAL A 601 20.85 -25.24 21.05
C VAL A 601 20.30 -26.26 20.05
N GLY A 602 19.04 -26.12 19.63
CA GLY A 602 18.43 -26.99 18.63
C GLY A 602 19.17 -26.97 17.30
N SER A 603 19.48 -25.77 16.77
CA SER A 603 20.21 -25.63 15.51
C SER A 603 21.66 -26.08 15.65
N LEU A 604 22.32 -25.80 16.77
CA LEU A 604 23.70 -26.22 16.99
C LEU A 604 23.82 -27.75 17.07
N ALA A 605 22.96 -28.41 17.85
CA ALA A 605 22.94 -29.87 17.96
C ALA A 605 22.56 -30.54 16.63
N PHE A 606 21.57 -29.99 15.91
CA PHE A 606 21.18 -30.48 14.59
C PHE A 606 22.32 -30.33 13.57
N GLY A 607 22.95 -29.15 13.48
CA GLY A 607 24.05 -28.90 12.55
C GLY A 607 25.29 -29.76 12.82
N ILE A 608 25.66 -29.96 14.09
CA ILE A 608 26.74 -30.89 14.48
C ILE A 608 26.38 -32.33 14.15
N GLY A 609 25.18 -32.78 14.51
CA GLY A 609 24.71 -34.14 14.19
C GLY A 609 24.68 -34.39 12.67
N LEU A 610 24.22 -33.41 11.90
CA LEU A 610 24.21 -33.48 10.44
C LEU A 610 25.63 -33.51 9.88
N MET A 611 26.57 -32.70 10.40
CA MET A 611 27.99 -32.77 10.04
C MET A 611 28.59 -34.18 10.25
N VAL A 612 28.30 -34.81 11.40
CA VAL A 612 28.74 -36.19 11.69
C VAL A 612 28.14 -37.18 10.68
N VAL A 613 26.85 -37.07 10.35
CA VAL A 613 26.21 -37.94 9.35
C VAL A 613 26.84 -37.76 7.97
N VAL A 614 27.07 -36.52 7.53
CA VAL A 614 27.70 -36.23 6.24
C VAL A 614 29.12 -36.82 6.17
N TRP A 615 29.88 -36.85 7.28
CA TRP A 615 31.24 -37.43 7.30
C TRP A 615 31.29 -38.95 7.49
N THR A 616 30.27 -39.56 8.11
CA THR A 616 30.25 -41.02 8.40
C THR A 616 29.49 -41.85 7.35
N THR A 617 28.68 -41.25 6.50
CA THR A 617 27.90 -41.96 5.45
C THR A 617 28.59 -41.97 4.08
N PRO A 618 28.18 -42.88 3.15
CA PRO A 618 28.56 -42.83 1.74
C PRO A 618 28.18 -41.50 1.08
N GLU A 619 28.96 -41.03 0.10
CA GLU A 619 28.87 -39.64 -0.40
C GLU A 619 27.51 -39.27 -1.01
N VAL A 620 26.89 -40.20 -1.73
CA VAL A 620 25.52 -40.04 -2.27
C VAL A 620 24.52 -39.75 -1.16
N ILE A 621 24.59 -40.51 -0.06
CA ILE A 621 23.72 -40.34 1.11
C ILE A 621 24.06 -39.06 1.85
N ALA A 622 25.36 -38.78 2.04
CA ALA A 622 25.86 -37.58 2.68
C ALA A 622 25.34 -36.30 1.99
N TYR A 623 25.35 -36.26 0.65
CA TYR A 623 24.82 -35.13 -0.10
C TYR A 623 23.29 -34.99 0.05
N GLY A 624 22.54 -36.08 -0.17
CA GLY A 624 21.08 -36.07 -0.03
C GLY A 624 20.60 -35.66 1.37
N VAL A 625 21.26 -36.16 2.41
CA VAL A 625 20.93 -35.86 3.81
C VAL A 625 21.36 -34.45 4.19
N GLY A 626 22.56 -34.00 3.79
CA GLY A 626 23.09 -32.66 4.08
C GLY A 626 22.18 -31.53 3.60
N TRP A 627 21.53 -31.70 2.44
CA TRP A 627 20.59 -30.73 1.87
C TRP A 627 19.12 -30.99 2.23
N GLY A 628 18.70 -32.25 2.34
CA GLY A 628 17.29 -32.61 2.57
C GLY A 628 16.82 -32.54 4.02
N ALA A 629 17.63 -32.99 4.99
CA ALA A 629 17.27 -32.98 6.41
C ALA A 629 16.94 -31.57 6.98
N PRO A 630 17.63 -30.49 6.59
CA PRO A 630 17.27 -29.10 6.91
C PRO A 630 15.78 -28.76 6.78
N LEU A 631 15.14 -29.21 5.70
CA LEU A 631 13.73 -28.89 5.42
C LEU A 631 12.80 -29.47 6.50
N VAL A 632 13.07 -30.71 6.93
CA VAL A 632 12.31 -31.40 7.98
C VAL A 632 12.50 -30.68 9.33
N PHE A 633 13.75 -30.34 9.67
CA PHE A 633 14.07 -29.60 10.90
C PHE A 633 13.34 -28.25 10.94
N ILE A 634 13.45 -27.44 9.88
CA ILE A 634 12.79 -26.12 9.79
C ILE A 634 11.27 -26.25 9.92
N GLY A 635 10.66 -27.23 9.26
CA GLY A 635 9.21 -27.47 9.35
C GLY A 635 8.75 -27.76 10.77
N VAL A 636 9.41 -28.71 11.46
CA VAL A 636 9.08 -29.10 12.84
C VAL A 636 9.32 -27.96 13.82
N TRP A 637 10.50 -27.32 13.78
CA TRP A 637 10.84 -26.22 14.68
C TRP A 637 9.93 -24.99 14.49
N THR A 638 9.55 -24.70 13.24
CA THR A 638 8.61 -23.61 12.92
C THR A 638 7.21 -23.91 13.47
N PHE A 639 6.70 -25.14 13.31
CA PHE A 639 5.40 -25.54 13.86
C PHE A 639 5.37 -25.38 15.40
N VAL A 640 6.38 -25.92 16.10
CA VAL A 640 6.52 -25.76 17.56
C VAL A 640 6.61 -24.29 17.95
N THR A 641 7.39 -23.49 17.22
CA THR A 641 7.53 -22.04 17.46
C THR A 641 6.20 -21.28 17.32
N VAL A 642 5.39 -21.59 16.30
CA VAL A 642 4.09 -20.96 16.08
C VAL A 642 3.13 -21.28 17.22
N VAL A 643 3.07 -22.54 17.67
CA VAL A 643 2.23 -22.96 18.80
C VAL A 643 2.69 -22.31 20.11
N TRP A 644 4.00 -22.34 20.40
CA TRP A 644 4.59 -21.71 21.58
C TRP A 644 4.31 -20.21 21.60
N THR A 645 4.62 -19.50 20.52
CA THR A 645 4.46 -18.04 20.44
C THR A 645 3.00 -17.62 20.58
N ARG A 646 2.07 -18.35 19.95
CA ARG A 646 0.62 -18.09 20.12
C ARG A 646 0.16 -18.24 21.57
N ARG A 647 0.59 -19.32 22.26
CA ARG A 647 0.31 -19.53 23.69
C ARG A 647 0.96 -18.46 24.57
N GLY A 648 2.25 -18.17 24.37
CA GLY A 648 3.00 -17.16 25.12
C GLY A 648 2.40 -15.76 25.00
N LEU A 649 2.03 -15.32 23.80
CA LEU A 649 1.36 -14.04 23.56
C LEU A 649 -0.09 -14.00 24.12
N HIS A 650 -0.74 -15.15 24.31
CA HIS A 650 -2.04 -15.23 24.97
C HIS A 650 -1.89 -15.11 26.49
N PHE A 651 -0.97 -15.87 27.10
CA PHE A 651 -0.64 -15.75 28.52
C PHE A 651 -0.08 -14.38 28.92
N GLU A 652 0.69 -13.72 28.03
CA GLU A 652 1.12 -12.33 28.24
C GLU A 652 -0.09 -11.39 28.34
N LYS A 653 -1.08 -11.50 27.44
CA LYS A 653 -2.28 -10.64 27.47
C LYS A 653 -3.13 -10.86 28.70
N LEU A 654 -3.38 -12.13 29.08
CA LEU A 654 -4.13 -12.47 30.29
C LEU A 654 -3.40 -11.98 31.54
N GLY A 655 -2.10 -12.25 31.64
CA GLY A 655 -1.32 -11.85 32.80
C GLY A 655 -1.05 -10.34 32.89
N TRP A 656 -1.22 -9.58 31.81
CA TRP A 656 -1.02 -8.13 31.82
C TRP A 656 -2.16 -7.39 32.52
N THR A 657 -3.41 -7.88 32.46
CA THR A 657 -4.51 -7.26 33.24
C THR A 657 -4.19 -7.33 34.73
N SER A 658 -3.90 -8.52 35.24
CA SER A 658 -3.55 -8.70 36.66
C SER A 658 -2.26 -7.98 37.08
N GLU A 659 -1.30 -7.75 36.17
CA GLU A 659 -0.13 -6.90 36.44
C GLU A 659 -0.45 -5.39 36.47
N LEU A 660 -1.50 -4.93 35.75
CA LEU A 660 -2.02 -3.56 35.86
C LEU A 660 -2.82 -3.40 37.14
N ASP A 661 -3.79 -4.28 37.39
CA ASP A 661 -4.69 -4.22 38.55
C ASP A 661 -3.86 -4.21 39.86
N ALA A 662 -2.82 -5.05 39.94
CA ALA A 662 -1.90 -5.07 41.08
C ALA A 662 -0.96 -3.85 41.17
N ARG A 663 -0.71 -3.15 40.05
CA ARG A 663 0.06 -1.90 40.03
C ARG A 663 -0.80 -0.70 40.43
N GLU A 664 -2.03 -0.64 39.94
CA GLU A 664 -3.02 0.39 40.30
C GLU A 664 -3.40 0.27 41.78
N ALA A 665 -3.62 -0.94 42.28
CA ALA A 665 -3.80 -1.18 43.72
C ALA A 665 -2.59 -0.72 44.56
N LYS A 666 -1.36 -0.94 44.08
CA LYS A 666 -0.13 -0.54 44.79
C LYS A 666 0.21 0.95 44.66
N LEU A 667 -0.28 1.61 43.61
CA LEU A 667 -0.22 3.07 43.47
C LEU A 667 -1.27 3.73 44.36
N GLY A 668 -2.53 3.28 44.30
CA GLY A 668 -3.59 3.76 45.18
C GLY A 668 -3.30 3.55 46.67
N SER A 669 -2.65 2.44 47.05
CA SER A 669 -2.19 2.26 48.44
C SER A 669 -1.10 3.26 48.83
N ARG A 670 -0.24 3.67 47.89
CA ARG A 670 0.83 4.65 48.10
C ARG A 670 0.30 6.08 48.17
N ASP A 671 -0.66 6.42 47.31
CA ASP A 671 -1.30 7.72 47.30
C ASP A 671 -2.18 7.90 48.54
N ALA A 672 -2.81 6.82 49.04
CA ALA A 672 -3.44 6.79 50.35
C ALA A 672 -2.44 7.04 51.48
N ASP A 673 -1.30 6.33 51.50
CA ASP A 673 -0.22 6.50 52.49
C ASP A 673 0.35 7.94 52.50
N LEU A 674 0.47 8.55 51.31
CA LEU A 674 0.89 9.94 51.14
C LEU A 674 -0.18 10.93 51.63
N SER A 675 -1.46 10.70 51.32
CA SER A 675 -2.56 11.55 51.80
C SER A 675 -2.74 11.49 53.33
N LEU A 676 -2.48 10.34 53.95
CA LEU A 676 -2.49 10.18 55.40
C LEU A 676 -1.32 10.94 56.05
N ARG A 677 -0.14 10.94 55.42
CA ARG A 677 0.99 11.78 55.84
C ARG A 677 0.73 13.27 55.65
N GLU A 678 0.16 13.70 54.53
CA GLU A 678 -0.18 15.11 54.30
C GLU A 678 -1.32 15.60 55.20
N GLY A 679 -2.27 14.74 55.58
CA GLY A 679 -3.26 15.03 56.62
C GLY A 679 -2.61 15.24 57.99
N SER A 680 -1.76 14.29 58.42
CA SER A 680 -1.01 14.38 59.68
C SER A 680 -0.15 15.65 59.77
N LEU A 681 0.48 16.08 58.67
CA LEU A 681 1.31 17.29 58.63
C LEU A 681 0.49 18.59 58.64
N ARG A 682 -0.80 18.55 58.31
CA ARG A 682 -1.69 19.73 58.41
C ARG A 682 -2.22 19.92 59.82
N ASP A 683 -2.54 18.83 60.53
CA ASP A 683 -3.00 18.92 61.91
C ASP A 683 -1.88 19.40 62.87
N GLU A 684 -0.60 19.11 62.57
CA GLU A 684 0.54 19.66 63.33
C GLU A 684 0.80 21.16 63.07
N GLN A 685 0.34 21.75 61.95
CA GLN A 685 0.59 23.16 61.63
C GLN A 685 -0.44 24.16 62.19
N VAL A 686 -1.47 23.70 62.92
CA VAL A 686 -2.49 24.59 63.54
C VAL A 686 -2.11 25.02 64.96
N VAL A 687 -1.02 24.51 65.54
CA VAL A 687 -0.56 24.85 66.90
C VAL A 687 0.89 25.34 66.90
N GLY A 688 1.09 26.65 66.92
CA GLY A 688 2.39 27.27 67.24
C GLY A 688 2.79 28.45 66.36
N ALA A 689 2.38 29.65 66.76
CA ALA A 689 2.94 30.89 66.22
C ALA A 689 4.14 31.36 67.05
N THR A 690 5.30 31.61 66.42
CA THR A 690 6.26 32.71 66.71
C THR A 690 7.53 32.59 65.84
N ASP A 691 7.78 33.60 64.99
CA ASP A 691 9.10 33.95 64.43
C ASP A 691 9.99 34.57 65.55
N PRO A 692 11.35 34.54 65.52
CA PRO A 692 12.16 35.34 64.57
C PRO A 692 13.59 34.74 64.26
N PRO A 693 14.63 35.49 63.83
CA PRO A 693 14.87 35.76 62.40
C PRO A 693 16.33 35.53 61.90
N ILE A 694 16.50 35.55 60.56
CA ILE A 694 17.69 35.99 59.78
C ILE A 694 19.10 35.48 60.20
N GLN A 695 19.79 34.76 59.30
CA GLN A 695 21.11 35.16 58.80
C GLN A 695 21.53 34.45 57.50
N ALA A 696 22.19 35.20 56.61
CA ALA A 696 22.79 34.69 55.38
C ALA A 696 24.25 34.26 55.60
N ARG A 697 24.79 33.36 54.76
CA ARG A 697 26.24 33.24 54.50
C ARG A 697 26.53 32.64 53.13
N GLU A 698 27.64 33.09 52.57
CA GLU A 698 28.06 32.88 51.18
C GLU A 698 28.89 31.59 50.96
N ASN A 699 28.97 31.19 49.68
CA ASN A 699 30.13 30.69 48.94
C ASN A 699 31.27 29.98 49.69
N VAL A 700 31.54 28.72 49.30
CA VAL A 700 32.91 28.27 48.94
C VAL A 700 32.82 27.26 47.78
N GLU A 701 33.45 27.55 46.64
CA GLU A 701 33.83 26.54 45.65
C GLU A 701 35.07 25.75 46.13
N LYS A 702 35.16 24.45 45.83
CA LYS A 702 36.17 23.93 44.87
C LYS A 702 36.07 22.39 44.66
N PRO A 703 36.66 21.84 43.57
CA PRO A 703 36.35 20.50 43.03
C PRO A 703 37.36 19.43 43.47
N VAL A 704 37.28 18.20 42.92
CA VAL A 704 38.41 17.55 42.16
C VAL A 704 38.11 16.11 41.67
N ASP A 705 38.68 15.83 40.49
CA ASP A 705 38.91 14.57 39.74
C ASP A 705 37.73 13.61 39.42
N THR A 706 38.08 12.34 39.15
CA THR A 706 37.40 11.39 38.27
C THR A 706 37.69 9.93 38.67
N ARG A 707 37.18 8.96 37.85
CA ARG A 707 37.42 7.50 37.91
C ARG A 707 36.90 6.76 39.15
N VAL A 708 35.83 5.98 38.95
CA VAL A 708 35.93 4.52 38.64
C VAL A 708 34.91 4.19 37.55
#